data_AF-A0A819FM10-F1
#
_entry.id   AF-A0A819FM10-F1
#
_cell.length_a   1.000
_cell.length_b   1.000
_cell.length_c   1.000
_cell.angle_alpha   90.00
_cell.angle_beta   90.00
_cell.angle_gamma   90.00
#
_symmetry.space_group_name_H-M   'P 1'
#
loop_
_entity.id
_entity.type
_entity.pdbx_description
1 polymer ?
#
loop_
_entity_poly.entity_id
_entity_poly.type
_entity_poly.pdbx_seq_one_letter_code
_entity_poly.pdbx_strand_id
1 'polypeptide(L)'
;MNQSKQNRMAMMEFENNKRKKLQRIYERKNCIENLPNEIFYEIFDYLEGCLLYEAFSNLNYRFQQLLIDSSVRLKINFVSYSGLLLEQRSKHIVIPKRHQIISFNFDNAFGESPIFTWFPINSQFNRLESITLRDIRTGELLLLLVDLVFLPRLFSLTIYLHKTSKDLSYLYKLIFNLPKLKYHKLSFRGLKINNPLLMATNKQLSTIEYLVIDHICTLNEFITILSYTPRLSHLICKQIVKSNQIMKQQIPIKLIHLTHMCIRYCYLRFDELEDLIKKIGSQFHKLRIHTYKDFTYLDADRWEQLIIQHMPKLHLFRFKYTEMINEHLQITPCHTQINRFHSLFWSQRQWVFNLSIDTDNQQAIAIVYSIHSCRKKQDEFDQYLNDNIRMDNRKSIQQIITPYSQSNQLTVVKLPTIDIKESCINIIQPILLLTSITVLNIAYNKISVAILLKLIDFLPNLDYLLVKSFTVSQLRTLSKEELATVRLTSTTNKITRVNFQQITELAEMQFFMNICPHMQHLVNITKLQLINTMNIKIFLDIIILIFLSLTFFICLWILILILRYFRPLISNISILLTCNTYVTLSFTCMAMFITYIYNLYGDIYSHVSINNNWCQLLAYFVNVCFCALYYSCVLHSIFRLVRVVFYKLKILQSTHFFLITIVIQWLSSFILILCNLLNKDYEYLPFQYRCWISFENIRGLLIATLIIYICPLLTILIIYIYLVQHIRRTPRILQRRQKANERDLIIMKRIIILVLIMIGIGLPTVSILFIYIITNYLITMAYHVQGLSMSVGVFTAAICFAFITPQIQEIFTQKQRQVYSLVVIRTR
;
A
#
# COMPACT_ATOMS: atom_id res chain seq x y z
N MET A 1 59.32 -46.21 -11.71
CA MET A 1 58.89 -45.39 -12.88
C MET A 1 57.50 -45.79 -13.43
N ASN A 2 57.10 -47.06 -13.40
CA ASN A 2 55.78 -47.50 -13.91
C ASN A 2 54.58 -47.01 -13.08
N GLN A 3 54.72 -46.84 -11.76
CA GLN A 3 53.62 -46.42 -10.89
C GLN A 3 53.19 -44.95 -11.08
N SER A 4 54.11 -44.06 -11.47
CA SER A 4 53.76 -42.65 -11.73
C SER A 4 53.08 -42.45 -13.09
N LYS A 5 53.36 -43.32 -14.07
CA LYS A 5 52.64 -43.34 -15.36
C LYS A 5 51.20 -43.82 -15.19
N GLN A 6 50.98 -44.83 -14.34
CA GLN A 6 49.65 -45.37 -14.06
C GLN A 6 48.76 -44.35 -13.32
N ASN A 7 49.33 -43.64 -12.33
CA ASN A 7 48.61 -42.57 -11.62
C ASN A 7 48.27 -41.37 -12.52
N ARG A 8 49.12 -41.03 -13.49
CA ARG A 8 48.82 -39.96 -14.47
C ARG A 8 47.71 -40.35 -15.44
N MET A 9 47.64 -41.62 -15.86
CA MET A 9 46.56 -42.11 -16.73
C MET A 9 45.22 -42.12 -15.99
N ALA A 10 45.18 -42.61 -14.75
CA ALA A 10 43.97 -42.61 -13.93
C ALA A 10 43.45 -41.18 -13.64
N MET A 11 44.36 -40.22 -13.43
CA MET A 11 44.00 -38.82 -13.21
C MET A 11 43.44 -38.15 -14.48
N MET A 12 44.00 -38.43 -15.66
CA MET A 12 43.46 -37.95 -16.93
C MET A 12 42.08 -38.54 -17.24
N GLU A 13 41.87 -39.82 -16.94
CA GLU A 13 40.59 -40.50 -17.16
C GLU A 13 39.50 -39.96 -16.21
N PHE A 14 39.87 -39.67 -14.96
CA PHE A 14 38.98 -39.01 -13.98
C PHE A 14 38.58 -37.60 -14.42
N GLU A 15 39.53 -36.79 -14.90
CA GLU A 15 39.21 -35.44 -15.42
C GLU A 15 38.33 -35.49 -16.66
N ASN A 16 38.54 -36.45 -17.56
CA ASN A 16 37.75 -36.59 -18.78
C ASN A 16 36.31 -37.02 -18.46
N ASN A 17 36.12 -37.93 -17.50
CA ASN A 17 34.79 -38.30 -17.00
C ASN A 17 34.10 -37.16 -16.24
N LYS A 18 34.85 -36.34 -15.48
CA LYS A 18 34.31 -35.14 -14.83
C LYS A 18 33.84 -34.12 -15.86
N ARG A 19 34.58 -33.90 -16.95
CA ARG A 19 34.17 -33.03 -18.08
C ARG A 19 32.90 -33.54 -18.76
N LYS A 20 32.83 -34.83 -19.12
CA LYS A 20 31.62 -35.43 -19.72
C LYS A 20 30.39 -35.32 -18.79
N LYS A 21 30.57 -35.47 -17.48
CA LYS A 21 29.49 -35.33 -16.49
C LYS A 21 29.03 -33.87 -16.36
N LEU A 22 29.94 -32.90 -16.38
CA LEU A 22 29.62 -31.46 -16.40
C LEU A 22 28.90 -31.05 -17.68
N GLN A 23 29.26 -31.63 -18.83
CA GLN A 23 28.63 -31.36 -20.12
C GLN A 23 27.17 -31.85 -20.15
N ARG A 24 26.89 -33.06 -19.62
CA ARG A 24 25.53 -33.58 -19.43
C ARG A 24 24.68 -32.77 -18.45
N ILE A 25 25.30 -32.09 -17.48
CA ILE A 25 24.60 -31.20 -16.54
C ILE A 25 24.28 -29.86 -17.21
N TYR A 26 25.13 -29.38 -18.12
CA TYR A 26 24.91 -28.14 -18.87
C TYR A 26 23.80 -28.28 -19.92
N GLU A 27 23.63 -29.46 -20.52
CA GLU A 27 22.53 -29.79 -21.45
C GLU A 27 21.16 -29.92 -20.76
N ARG A 28 21.12 -30.04 -19.42
CA ARG A 28 19.89 -30.10 -18.61
C ARG A 28 19.41 -28.72 -18.11
N LYS A 29 19.76 -27.63 -18.79
CA LYS A 29 19.04 -26.36 -18.59
C LYS A 29 17.73 -26.41 -19.37
N ASN A 30 16.62 -26.50 -18.64
CA ASN A 30 15.28 -26.33 -19.22
C ASN A 30 15.14 -24.89 -19.71
N CYS A 31 15.47 -24.66 -20.98
CA CYS A 31 15.19 -23.39 -21.66
C CYS A 31 13.70 -23.33 -22.02
N ILE A 32 13.12 -22.13 -22.00
CA ILE A 32 11.72 -21.91 -22.42
C ILE A 32 11.46 -22.45 -23.84
N GLU A 33 12.49 -22.42 -24.69
CA GLU A 33 12.49 -22.95 -26.05
C GLU A 33 12.35 -24.47 -26.13
N ASN A 34 12.42 -25.20 -25.01
CA ASN A 34 12.18 -26.65 -24.99
C ASN A 34 10.73 -27.00 -24.62
N LEU A 35 9.88 -26.00 -24.34
CA LEU A 35 8.46 -26.24 -24.07
C LEU A 35 7.74 -26.72 -25.34
N PRO A 36 6.74 -27.61 -25.22
CA PRO A 36 5.90 -28.03 -26.34
C PRO A 36 5.03 -26.88 -26.90
N ASN A 37 4.64 -26.99 -28.18
CA ASN A 37 3.90 -25.94 -28.89
C ASN A 37 2.54 -25.65 -28.24
N GLU A 38 1.90 -26.68 -27.68
CA GLU A 38 0.61 -26.62 -27.01
C GLU A 38 0.63 -25.65 -25.82
N ILE A 39 1.73 -25.66 -25.05
CA ILE A 39 1.92 -24.72 -23.94
C ILE A 39 2.08 -23.30 -24.46
N PHE A 40 2.76 -23.10 -25.60
CA PHE A 40 2.86 -21.78 -26.19
C PHE A 40 1.51 -21.26 -26.69
N TYR A 41 0.67 -22.09 -27.30
CA TYR A 41 -0.67 -21.69 -27.68
C TYR A 41 -1.54 -21.31 -26.46
N GLU A 42 -1.43 -22.07 -25.36
CA GLU A 42 -2.09 -21.71 -24.12
C GLU A 42 -1.58 -20.38 -23.56
N ILE A 43 -0.26 -20.14 -23.57
CA ILE A 43 0.33 -18.85 -23.17
C ILE A 43 -0.16 -17.72 -24.07
N PHE A 44 -0.18 -17.93 -25.39
CA PHE A 44 -0.57 -16.92 -26.37
C PHE A 44 -2.03 -16.50 -26.20
N ASP A 45 -2.91 -17.40 -25.76
CA ASP A 45 -4.31 -17.08 -25.45
C ASP A 45 -4.46 -16.06 -24.31
N TYR A 46 -3.47 -15.92 -23.43
CA TYR A 46 -3.45 -14.90 -22.36
C TYR A 46 -2.79 -13.58 -22.79
N LEU A 47 -2.11 -13.54 -23.93
CA LEU A 47 -1.36 -12.37 -24.40
C LEU A 47 -2.18 -11.50 -25.37
N GLU A 48 -1.85 -10.22 -25.41
CA GLU A 48 -2.40 -9.26 -26.37
C GLU A 48 -1.72 -9.47 -27.73
N GLY A 49 -2.50 -9.49 -28.81
CA GLY A 49 -2.06 -9.97 -30.12
C GLY A 49 -0.95 -9.13 -30.76
N CYS A 50 -0.97 -7.80 -30.58
CA CYS A 50 0.13 -6.96 -31.07
C CYS A 50 1.41 -7.18 -30.27
N LEU A 51 1.33 -7.19 -28.94
CA LEU A 51 2.47 -7.50 -28.07
C LEU A 51 3.03 -8.91 -28.29
N LEU A 52 2.16 -9.89 -28.51
CA LEU A 52 2.54 -11.26 -28.85
C LEU A 52 3.39 -11.27 -30.12
N TYR A 53 2.94 -10.57 -31.15
CA TYR A 53 3.67 -10.50 -32.40
C TYR A 53 5.02 -9.79 -32.22
N GLU A 54 5.05 -8.63 -31.57
CA GLU A 54 6.29 -7.87 -31.33
C GLU A 54 7.31 -8.65 -30.48
N ALA A 55 6.84 -9.39 -29.47
CA ALA A 55 7.72 -10.15 -28.58
C ALA A 55 8.28 -11.42 -29.23
N PHE A 56 7.51 -12.11 -30.09
CA PHE A 56 7.86 -13.44 -30.59
C PHE A 56 8.21 -13.50 -32.08
N SER A 57 7.88 -12.49 -32.90
CA SER A 57 8.11 -12.54 -34.35
C SER A 57 9.59 -12.58 -34.73
N ASN A 58 10.46 -11.99 -33.89
CA ASN A 58 11.88 -11.78 -34.19
C ASN A 58 12.81 -12.67 -33.36
N LEU A 59 12.28 -13.61 -32.58
CA LEU A 59 13.10 -14.45 -31.70
C LEU A 59 13.85 -15.54 -32.47
N ASN A 60 13.11 -16.44 -33.11
CA ASN A 60 13.67 -17.51 -33.96
C ASN A 60 12.60 -18.05 -34.90
N TYR A 61 13.03 -18.89 -35.86
CA TYR A 61 12.16 -19.48 -36.87
C TYR A 61 10.98 -20.27 -36.26
N ARG A 62 11.20 -20.98 -35.15
CA ARG A 62 10.14 -21.78 -34.51
C ARG A 62 9.01 -20.88 -34.02
N PHE A 63 9.32 -19.80 -33.31
CA PHE A 63 8.30 -18.86 -32.84
C PHE A 63 7.60 -18.14 -33.98
N GLN A 64 8.32 -17.82 -35.06
CA GLN A 64 7.72 -17.25 -36.26
C GLN A 64 6.69 -18.22 -36.89
N GLN A 65 7.01 -19.52 -36.95
CA GLN A 65 6.06 -20.54 -37.44
C GLN A 65 4.84 -20.68 -36.53
N LEU A 66 5.04 -20.63 -35.20
CA LEU A 66 3.93 -20.63 -34.25
C LEU A 66 2.97 -19.46 -34.49
N LEU A 67 3.48 -18.26 -34.78
CA LEU A 67 2.65 -17.08 -35.09
C LEU A 67 2.01 -17.11 -36.50
N ILE A 68 2.54 -17.93 -37.40
CA ILE A 68 1.97 -18.12 -38.74
C ILE A 68 0.79 -19.09 -38.69
N ASP A 69 0.84 -20.08 -37.80
CA ASP A 69 -0.19 -21.10 -37.66
C ASP A 69 -1.59 -20.49 -37.47
N SER A 70 -2.55 -21.07 -38.18
CA SER A 70 -3.96 -20.72 -38.11
C SER A 70 -4.61 -21.09 -36.77
N SER A 71 -3.95 -21.90 -35.94
CA SER A 71 -4.42 -22.26 -34.60
C SER A 71 -4.36 -21.09 -33.61
N VAL A 72 -3.49 -20.10 -33.85
CA VAL A 72 -3.35 -18.92 -32.98
C VAL A 72 -4.61 -18.06 -33.03
N ARG A 73 -5.09 -17.67 -31.85
CA ARG A 73 -6.25 -16.81 -31.67
C ARG A 73 -5.79 -15.42 -31.22
N LEU A 74 -5.87 -14.45 -32.12
CA LEU A 74 -5.37 -13.10 -31.84
C LEU A 74 -6.44 -12.22 -31.19
N LYS A 75 -6.08 -11.58 -30.07
CA LYS A 75 -6.89 -10.57 -29.38
C LYS A 75 -6.24 -9.21 -29.54
N ILE A 76 -6.80 -8.36 -30.39
CA ILE A 76 -6.20 -7.07 -30.72
C ILE A 76 -6.73 -5.99 -29.79
N ASN A 77 -5.83 -5.29 -29.10
CA ASN A 77 -6.19 -4.22 -28.18
C ASN A 77 -5.50 -2.92 -28.58
N PHE A 78 -6.30 -1.91 -28.93
CA PHE A 78 -5.83 -0.60 -29.33
C PHE A 78 -6.09 0.50 -28.29
N VAL A 79 -6.40 0.13 -27.04
CA VAL A 79 -6.54 1.12 -25.96
C VAL A 79 -5.20 1.84 -25.73
N SER A 80 -5.22 3.18 -25.77
CA SER A 80 -4.09 4.08 -25.50
C SER A 80 -3.00 4.19 -26.58
N TYR A 81 -3.22 3.73 -27.82
CA TYR A 81 -2.26 3.92 -28.91
C TYR A 81 -2.45 5.26 -29.65
N SER A 82 -1.34 5.87 -30.07
CA SER A 82 -1.36 7.04 -30.97
C SER A 82 -1.73 6.63 -32.40
N GLY A 83 -2.33 7.56 -33.17
CA GLY A 83 -2.84 7.26 -34.52
C GLY A 83 -1.81 6.69 -35.49
N LEU A 84 -0.55 7.14 -35.44
CA LEU A 84 0.53 6.65 -36.31
C LEU A 84 0.91 5.20 -36.03
N LEU A 85 1.04 4.83 -34.76
CA LEU A 85 1.33 3.43 -34.37
C LEU A 85 0.16 2.51 -34.73
N LEU A 86 -1.07 3.01 -34.63
CA LEU A 86 -2.25 2.25 -34.98
C LEU A 86 -2.31 1.98 -36.49
N GLU A 87 -1.99 2.97 -37.33
CA GLU A 87 -1.91 2.78 -38.79
C GLU A 87 -0.84 1.73 -39.16
N GLN A 88 0.35 1.82 -38.59
CA GLN A 88 1.44 0.87 -38.86
C GLN A 88 1.05 -0.56 -38.47
N ARG A 89 0.56 -0.77 -37.24
CA ARG A 89 0.14 -2.09 -36.76
C ARG A 89 -1.06 -2.62 -37.53
N SER A 90 -1.96 -1.75 -37.99
CA SER A 90 -3.08 -2.15 -38.83
C SER A 90 -2.60 -2.75 -40.15
N LYS A 91 -1.64 -2.10 -40.82
CA LYS A 91 -1.07 -2.59 -42.09
C LYS A 91 -0.25 -3.86 -41.93
N HIS A 92 0.57 -3.97 -40.88
CA HIS A 92 1.54 -5.06 -40.75
C HIS A 92 1.02 -6.27 -39.97
N ILE A 93 0.05 -6.10 -39.07
CA ILE A 93 -0.43 -7.17 -38.19
C ILE A 93 -1.91 -7.47 -38.46
N VAL A 94 -2.78 -6.47 -38.40
CA VAL A 94 -4.24 -6.69 -38.44
C VAL A 94 -4.71 -7.19 -39.80
N ILE A 95 -4.37 -6.48 -40.89
CA ILE A 95 -4.84 -6.83 -42.24
C ILE A 95 -4.33 -8.21 -42.69
N PRO A 96 -3.03 -8.58 -42.51
CA PRO A 96 -2.53 -9.89 -42.91
C PRO A 96 -3.12 -11.04 -42.08
N LYS A 97 -3.45 -10.80 -40.81
CA LYS A 97 -3.91 -11.83 -39.86
C LYS A 97 -5.40 -11.77 -39.55
N ARG A 98 -6.20 -11.06 -40.35
CA ARG A 98 -7.66 -10.88 -40.18
C ARG A 98 -8.46 -12.16 -39.93
N HIS A 99 -8.04 -13.29 -40.48
CA HIS A 99 -8.68 -14.59 -40.31
C HIS A 99 -8.35 -15.30 -38.98
N GLN A 100 -7.33 -14.82 -38.24
CA GLN A 100 -6.91 -15.35 -36.92
C GLN A 100 -7.46 -14.50 -35.77
N ILE A 101 -7.98 -13.30 -36.06
CA ILE A 101 -8.44 -12.35 -35.05
C ILE A 101 -9.82 -12.78 -34.52
N ILE A 102 -9.88 -12.94 -33.20
CA ILE A 102 -11.11 -13.33 -32.48
C ILE A 102 -11.74 -12.18 -31.71
N SER A 103 -10.97 -11.15 -31.34
CA SER A 103 -11.53 -10.00 -30.64
C SER A 103 -10.82 -8.70 -30.96
N PHE A 104 -11.60 -7.62 -30.91
CA PHE A 104 -11.12 -6.25 -31.02
C PHE A 104 -11.53 -5.42 -29.81
N ASN A 105 -10.61 -4.61 -29.30
CA ASN A 105 -10.89 -3.56 -28.33
C ASN A 105 -10.29 -2.24 -28.81
N PHE A 106 -11.14 -1.27 -29.11
CA PHE A 106 -10.75 0.04 -29.62
C PHE A 106 -11.04 1.14 -28.59
N ASP A 107 -10.17 2.14 -28.55
CA ASP A 107 -10.41 3.39 -27.82
C ASP A 107 -10.19 4.58 -28.76
N ASN A 108 -11.26 5.33 -29.03
CA ASN A 108 -11.26 6.45 -29.96
C ASN A 108 -11.00 7.80 -29.27
N ALA A 109 -10.58 7.79 -28.00
CA ALA A 109 -10.42 9.01 -27.19
C ALA A 109 -9.39 10.04 -27.74
N PHE A 110 -8.60 9.70 -28.77
CA PHE A 110 -7.47 10.52 -29.22
C PHE A 110 -7.32 10.73 -30.76
N GLY A 111 -8.31 10.34 -31.59
CA GLY A 111 -8.20 10.44 -33.06
C GLY A 111 -9.11 11.47 -33.72
N GLU A 112 -8.55 12.37 -34.55
CA GLU A 112 -9.34 13.22 -35.47
C GLU A 112 -9.96 12.42 -36.62
N SER A 113 -9.29 11.34 -37.05
CA SER A 113 -9.74 10.43 -38.12
C SER A 113 -10.52 9.21 -37.57
N PRO A 114 -11.61 8.77 -38.22
CA PRO A 114 -12.34 7.57 -37.81
C PRO A 114 -11.43 6.33 -37.92
N ILE A 115 -11.30 5.52 -36.87
CA ILE A 115 -10.48 4.29 -36.85
C ILE A 115 -10.73 3.38 -38.07
N PHE A 116 -11.97 3.35 -38.55
CA PHE A 116 -12.40 2.53 -39.69
C PHE A 116 -11.90 3.02 -41.06
N THR A 117 -11.25 4.18 -41.14
CA THR A 117 -10.53 4.59 -42.36
C THR A 117 -9.26 3.75 -42.57
N TRP A 118 -8.71 3.14 -41.51
CA TRP A 118 -7.46 2.38 -41.62
C TRP A 118 -7.66 0.93 -42.07
N PHE A 119 -8.81 0.32 -41.73
CA PHE A 119 -9.24 -0.97 -42.28
C PHE A 119 -10.74 -1.18 -42.08
N PRO A 120 -11.47 -1.71 -43.08
CA PRO A 120 -12.89 -2.05 -42.93
C PRO A 120 -13.06 -3.39 -42.20
N ILE A 121 -13.93 -3.44 -41.18
CA ILE A 121 -14.31 -4.68 -40.50
C ILE A 121 -15.43 -5.33 -41.32
N ASN A 122 -15.07 -6.26 -42.20
CA ASN A 122 -16.01 -6.95 -43.10
C ASN A 122 -15.99 -8.48 -42.90
N SER A 123 -16.68 -9.21 -43.78
CA SER A 123 -16.78 -10.67 -43.76
C SER A 123 -15.44 -11.43 -43.81
N GLN A 124 -14.33 -10.78 -44.16
CA GLN A 124 -13.00 -11.39 -44.11
C GLN A 124 -12.51 -11.67 -42.69
N PHE A 125 -13.09 -11.02 -41.68
CA PHE A 125 -12.89 -11.31 -40.25
C PHE A 125 -13.79 -12.48 -39.81
N ASN A 126 -13.65 -13.62 -40.49
CA ASN A 126 -14.53 -14.78 -40.35
C ASN A 126 -14.51 -15.47 -38.97
N ARG A 127 -13.47 -15.22 -38.15
CA ARG A 127 -13.33 -15.72 -36.78
C ARG A 127 -13.62 -14.69 -35.69
N LEU A 128 -14.01 -13.46 -36.06
CA LEU A 128 -14.24 -12.40 -35.11
C LEU A 128 -15.49 -12.69 -34.26
N GLU A 129 -15.27 -12.80 -32.95
CA GLU A 129 -16.25 -13.22 -31.95
C GLU A 129 -16.75 -12.05 -31.10
N SER A 130 -15.85 -11.09 -30.78
CA SER A 130 -16.16 -9.97 -29.88
C SER A 130 -15.58 -8.64 -30.34
N ILE A 131 -16.37 -7.56 -30.21
CA ILE A 131 -15.93 -6.19 -30.48
C ILE A 131 -16.26 -5.30 -29.28
N THR A 132 -15.27 -4.55 -28.81
CA THR A 132 -15.41 -3.49 -27.81
C THR A 132 -15.00 -2.15 -28.41
N LEU A 133 -15.91 -1.18 -28.40
CA LEU A 133 -15.71 0.17 -28.93
C LEU A 133 -15.81 1.16 -27.80
N ARG A 134 -14.73 1.88 -27.50
CA ARG A 134 -14.71 2.94 -26.49
C ARG A 134 -14.64 4.30 -27.17
N ASP A 135 -15.43 5.22 -26.63
CA ASP A 135 -15.50 6.61 -27.04
C ASP A 135 -15.87 6.87 -28.51
N ILE A 136 -16.66 5.99 -29.11
CA ILE A 136 -17.06 6.10 -30.53
C ILE A 136 -18.16 7.15 -30.73
N ARG A 137 -18.10 7.89 -31.85
CA ARG A 137 -19.15 8.85 -32.24
C ARG A 137 -20.34 8.09 -32.85
N THR A 138 -21.57 8.55 -32.59
CA THR A 138 -22.78 7.86 -33.08
C THR A 138 -22.79 7.67 -34.61
N GLY A 139 -22.34 8.66 -35.39
CA GLY A 139 -22.31 8.56 -36.85
C GLY A 139 -21.39 7.43 -37.37
N GLU A 140 -20.20 7.31 -36.80
CA GLU A 140 -19.23 6.27 -37.13
C GLU A 140 -19.76 4.87 -36.77
N LEU A 141 -20.42 4.77 -35.61
CA LEU A 141 -21.03 3.53 -35.17
C LEU A 141 -22.15 3.06 -36.12
N LEU A 142 -22.97 3.98 -36.63
CA LEU A 142 -24.05 3.63 -37.55
C LEU A 142 -23.50 3.03 -38.85
N LEU A 143 -22.41 3.58 -39.39
CA LEU A 143 -21.73 3.04 -40.56
C LEU A 143 -21.19 1.63 -40.27
N LEU A 144 -20.49 1.47 -39.15
CA LEU A 144 -19.92 0.18 -38.76
C LEU A 144 -20.99 -0.90 -38.58
N LEU A 145 -22.13 -0.58 -37.96
CA LEU A 145 -23.19 -1.54 -37.68
C LEU A 145 -23.75 -2.20 -38.94
N VAL A 146 -23.73 -1.51 -40.08
CA VAL A 146 -24.12 -2.09 -41.38
C VAL A 146 -23.17 -3.22 -41.77
N ASP A 147 -21.87 -3.05 -41.57
CA ASP A 147 -20.86 -4.05 -41.90
C ASP A 147 -20.86 -5.23 -40.93
N LEU A 148 -21.16 -5.00 -39.65
CA LEU A 148 -21.18 -6.05 -38.61
C LEU A 148 -22.23 -7.13 -38.87
N VAL A 149 -23.27 -6.85 -39.65
CA VAL A 149 -24.31 -7.83 -40.03
C VAL A 149 -23.70 -9.02 -40.78
N PHE A 150 -22.64 -8.79 -41.54
CA PHE A 150 -21.99 -9.81 -42.37
C PHE A 150 -20.98 -10.67 -41.61
N LEU A 151 -20.75 -10.41 -40.32
CA LEU A 151 -19.80 -11.18 -39.52
C LEU A 151 -20.44 -12.50 -39.03
N PRO A 152 -19.91 -13.66 -39.44
CA PRO A 152 -20.59 -14.94 -39.20
C PRO A 152 -20.53 -15.41 -37.75
N ARG A 153 -19.60 -14.88 -36.94
CA ARG A 153 -19.31 -15.34 -35.58
C ARG A 153 -19.41 -14.25 -34.50
N LEU A 154 -19.81 -13.04 -34.86
CA LEU A 154 -19.91 -11.95 -33.89
C LEU A 154 -21.05 -12.22 -32.90
N PHE A 155 -20.71 -12.64 -31.68
CA PHE A 155 -21.68 -12.93 -30.63
C PHE A 155 -21.64 -11.92 -29.47
N SER A 156 -20.62 -11.06 -29.40
CA SER A 156 -20.45 -10.07 -28.32
C SER A 156 -20.12 -8.68 -28.84
N LEU A 157 -20.92 -7.68 -28.44
CA LEU A 157 -20.73 -6.28 -28.81
C LEU A 157 -20.85 -5.33 -27.61
N THR A 158 -19.77 -4.63 -27.29
CA THR A 158 -19.72 -3.62 -26.22
C THR A 158 -19.42 -2.25 -26.80
N ILE A 159 -20.26 -1.26 -26.48
CA ILE A 159 -20.16 0.09 -27.01
C ILE A 159 -20.18 1.11 -25.87
N TYR A 160 -19.21 2.02 -25.86
CA TYR A 160 -19.19 3.23 -25.05
C TYR A 160 -19.21 4.44 -25.98
N LEU A 161 -20.28 5.23 -25.95
CA LEU A 161 -20.39 6.46 -26.75
C LEU A 161 -19.93 7.67 -25.93
N HIS A 162 -19.20 8.57 -26.59
CA HIS A 162 -18.73 9.84 -26.02
C HIS A 162 -19.90 10.77 -25.63
N LYS A 163 -20.83 11.00 -26.56
CA LYS A 163 -22.01 11.86 -26.41
C LYS A 163 -23.08 11.46 -27.42
N THR A 164 -24.35 11.42 -27.03
CA THR A 164 -25.48 11.14 -27.93
C THR A 164 -26.23 12.44 -28.23
N SER A 165 -26.40 12.76 -29.51
CA SER A 165 -27.23 13.89 -29.99
C SER A 165 -28.44 13.47 -30.80
N LYS A 166 -28.60 12.16 -31.07
CA LYS A 166 -29.64 11.58 -31.95
C LYS A 166 -30.46 10.50 -31.24
N ASP A 167 -31.64 10.25 -31.80
CA ASP A 167 -32.59 9.22 -31.39
C ASP A 167 -31.95 7.82 -31.33
N LEU A 168 -31.97 7.19 -30.14
CA LEU A 168 -31.42 5.86 -29.89
C LEU A 168 -32.25 4.74 -30.52
N SER A 169 -33.48 5.03 -30.96
CA SER A 169 -34.38 4.05 -31.60
C SER A 169 -33.71 3.36 -32.78
N TYR A 170 -33.06 4.15 -33.63
CA TYR A 170 -32.41 3.64 -34.82
C TYR A 170 -31.18 2.78 -34.48
N LEU A 171 -30.44 3.18 -33.45
CA LEU A 171 -29.26 2.44 -32.99
C LEU A 171 -29.65 1.07 -32.46
N TYR A 172 -30.64 1.00 -31.55
CA TYR A 172 -31.15 -0.25 -31.03
C TYR A 172 -31.69 -1.16 -32.13
N LYS A 173 -32.42 -0.59 -33.11
CA LYS A 173 -32.94 -1.34 -34.25
C LYS A 173 -31.83 -2.04 -35.04
N LEU A 174 -30.74 -1.34 -35.35
CA LEU A 174 -29.62 -1.94 -36.08
C LEU A 174 -28.90 -3.02 -35.25
N ILE A 175 -28.66 -2.75 -33.96
CA ILE A 175 -27.98 -3.71 -33.08
C ILE A 175 -28.82 -4.98 -32.91
N PHE A 176 -30.13 -4.86 -32.71
CA PHE A 176 -31.01 -6.01 -32.47
C PHE A 176 -31.21 -6.87 -33.71
N ASN A 177 -30.95 -6.33 -34.89
CA ASN A 177 -30.94 -7.06 -36.17
C ASN A 177 -29.65 -7.86 -36.41
N LEU A 178 -28.64 -7.77 -35.55
CA LEU A 178 -27.41 -8.56 -35.70
C LEU A 178 -27.71 -10.05 -35.43
N PRO A 179 -27.49 -10.95 -36.41
CA PRO A 179 -28.11 -12.28 -36.42
C PRO A 179 -27.56 -13.24 -35.35
N LYS A 180 -26.29 -13.09 -34.97
CA LYS A 180 -25.58 -14.00 -34.04
C LYS A 180 -25.29 -13.37 -32.67
N LEU A 181 -25.77 -12.14 -32.42
CA LEU A 181 -25.43 -11.39 -31.23
C LEU A 181 -26.13 -11.95 -29.99
N LYS A 182 -25.35 -12.47 -29.04
CA LYS A 182 -25.83 -13.01 -27.76
C LYS A 182 -25.61 -12.06 -26.59
N TYR A 183 -24.49 -11.32 -26.60
CA TYR A 183 -24.13 -10.37 -25.56
C TYR A 183 -24.09 -8.96 -26.14
N HIS A 184 -24.79 -8.02 -25.48
CA HIS A 184 -24.71 -6.62 -25.83
C HIS A 184 -24.60 -5.71 -24.61
N LYS A 185 -23.69 -4.73 -24.67
CA LYS A 185 -23.59 -3.61 -23.72
C LYS A 185 -23.57 -2.28 -24.46
N LEU A 186 -24.42 -1.36 -24.04
CA LEU A 186 -24.43 0.03 -24.52
C LEU A 186 -24.29 0.99 -23.33
N SER A 187 -23.27 1.85 -23.37
CA SER A 187 -22.95 2.83 -22.34
C SER A 187 -22.75 4.21 -22.97
N PHE A 188 -23.27 5.27 -22.35
CA PHE A 188 -22.97 6.65 -22.77
C PHE A 188 -23.26 7.65 -21.65
N ARG A 189 -22.63 8.83 -21.75
CA ARG A 189 -22.85 9.96 -20.83
C ARG A 189 -23.74 11.00 -21.52
N GLY A 190 -25.01 11.09 -21.15
CA GLY A 190 -25.96 12.02 -21.75
C GLY A 190 -27.25 12.16 -20.95
N LEU A 191 -27.90 13.33 -21.09
CA LEU A 191 -29.21 13.62 -20.50
C LEU A 191 -30.32 12.87 -21.26
N LYS A 192 -31.45 12.72 -20.57
CA LYS A 192 -32.70 12.03 -20.95
C LYS A 192 -32.96 11.95 -22.46
N ILE A 193 -33.38 10.78 -22.92
CA ILE A 193 -33.93 10.57 -24.25
C ILE A 193 -35.26 11.36 -24.29
N ASN A 194 -35.36 12.36 -25.17
CA ASN A 194 -36.55 13.22 -25.24
C ASN A 194 -37.68 12.63 -26.11
N ASN A 195 -37.38 11.60 -26.92
CA ASN A 195 -38.33 10.99 -27.84
C ASN A 195 -38.54 9.51 -27.50
N PRO A 196 -39.78 9.00 -27.46
CA PRO A 196 -40.04 7.59 -27.18
C PRO A 196 -39.38 6.69 -28.23
N LEU A 197 -38.87 5.53 -27.79
CA LEU A 197 -38.27 4.54 -28.70
C LEU A 197 -39.32 4.04 -29.71
N LEU A 198 -39.29 4.57 -30.93
CA LEU A 198 -40.11 4.10 -32.04
C LEU A 198 -39.42 2.89 -32.68
N MET A 199 -39.63 1.72 -32.10
CA MET A 199 -39.24 0.47 -32.75
C MET A 199 -40.35 0.03 -33.72
N ALA A 200 -39.99 -0.30 -34.96
CA ALA A 200 -40.95 -0.68 -35.99
C ALA A 200 -41.61 -2.04 -35.68
N THR A 201 -42.88 -2.16 -36.07
CA THR A 201 -43.84 -3.25 -35.84
C THR A 201 -43.55 -4.58 -36.57
N ASN A 202 -42.34 -4.79 -37.10
CA ASN A 202 -42.04 -5.96 -37.94
C ASN A 202 -41.23 -7.00 -37.17
N LYS A 203 -41.92 -8.02 -36.61
CA LYS A 203 -41.57 -9.46 -36.33
C LYS A 203 -40.12 -9.95 -36.10
N GLN A 204 -39.08 -9.14 -36.19
CA GLN A 204 -37.68 -9.54 -36.02
C GLN A 204 -37.29 -9.39 -34.56
N LEU A 205 -37.29 -10.53 -33.86
CA LEU A 205 -36.91 -10.63 -32.46
C LEU A 205 -35.40 -10.85 -32.35
N SER A 206 -34.77 -10.16 -31.40
CA SER A 206 -33.33 -10.25 -31.18
C SER A 206 -32.92 -11.61 -30.60
N THR A 207 -31.72 -12.06 -30.96
CA THR A 207 -31.09 -13.28 -30.42
C THR A 207 -30.32 -13.05 -29.11
N ILE A 208 -30.32 -11.81 -28.59
CA ILE A 208 -29.59 -11.43 -27.38
C ILE A 208 -30.08 -12.22 -26.16
N GLU A 209 -29.13 -12.84 -25.48
CA GLU A 209 -29.30 -13.61 -24.23
C GLU A 209 -28.83 -12.80 -23.02
N TYR A 210 -27.89 -11.86 -23.20
CA TYR A 210 -27.31 -11.02 -22.14
C TYR A 210 -27.28 -9.55 -22.57
N LEU A 211 -28.00 -8.68 -21.84
CA LEU A 211 -28.14 -7.27 -22.16
C LEU A 211 -27.71 -6.35 -21.01
N VAL A 212 -26.85 -5.38 -21.29
CA VAL A 212 -26.42 -4.32 -20.36
C VAL A 212 -26.80 -2.95 -20.92
N ILE A 213 -27.75 -2.31 -20.25
CA ILE A 213 -28.20 -0.94 -20.51
C ILE A 213 -27.48 -0.01 -19.53
N ASP A 214 -26.32 0.53 -19.91
CA ASP A 214 -25.46 1.35 -19.06
C ASP A 214 -25.67 2.86 -19.27
N HIS A 215 -26.93 3.26 -19.37
CA HIS A 215 -27.39 4.65 -19.46
C HIS A 215 -28.74 4.82 -18.75
N ILE A 216 -29.27 6.06 -18.74
CA ILE A 216 -30.59 6.37 -18.17
C ILE A 216 -31.66 5.88 -19.15
N CYS A 217 -32.65 5.15 -18.64
CA CYS A 217 -33.77 4.61 -19.42
C CYS A 217 -35.09 4.93 -18.71
N THR A 218 -36.12 5.34 -19.43
CA THR A 218 -37.48 5.46 -18.87
C THR A 218 -38.14 4.09 -18.78
N LEU A 219 -39.14 3.93 -17.91
CA LEU A 219 -39.89 2.66 -17.80
C LEU A 219 -40.50 2.20 -19.13
N ASN A 220 -41.01 3.12 -19.95
CA ASN A 220 -41.61 2.79 -21.25
C ASN A 220 -40.56 2.27 -22.21
N GLU A 221 -39.41 2.95 -22.32
CA GLU A 221 -38.30 2.52 -23.16
C GLU A 221 -37.74 1.16 -22.73
N PHE A 222 -37.64 0.95 -21.42
CA PHE A 222 -37.22 -0.31 -20.84
C PHE A 222 -38.15 -1.45 -21.25
N ILE A 223 -39.47 -1.26 -21.12
CA ILE A 223 -40.49 -2.22 -21.56
C ILE A 223 -40.40 -2.47 -23.07
N THR A 224 -40.25 -1.41 -23.88
CA THR A 224 -40.09 -1.54 -25.34
C THR A 224 -38.87 -2.39 -25.65
N ILE A 225 -37.70 -2.09 -25.09
CA ILE A 225 -36.47 -2.88 -25.30
C ILE A 225 -36.69 -4.36 -24.98
N LEU A 226 -37.33 -4.65 -23.84
CA LEU A 226 -37.60 -6.02 -23.41
C LEU A 226 -38.54 -6.79 -24.35
N SER A 227 -39.51 -6.10 -24.96
CA SER A 227 -40.42 -6.75 -25.90
C SER A 227 -39.73 -7.29 -27.17
N TYR A 228 -38.56 -6.72 -27.53
CA TYR A 228 -37.77 -7.17 -28.68
C TYR A 228 -36.70 -8.22 -28.33
N THR A 229 -36.49 -8.53 -27.05
CA THR A 229 -35.45 -9.48 -26.59
C THR A 229 -36.07 -10.69 -25.87
N PRO A 230 -36.85 -11.54 -26.55
CA PRO A 230 -37.57 -12.65 -25.89
C PRO A 230 -36.66 -13.77 -25.35
N ARG A 231 -35.44 -13.89 -25.89
CA ARG A 231 -34.43 -14.89 -25.46
C ARG A 231 -33.55 -14.42 -24.30
N LEU A 232 -33.84 -13.24 -23.76
CA LEU A 232 -33.03 -12.64 -22.72
C LEU A 232 -33.02 -13.51 -21.46
N SER A 233 -31.82 -13.83 -20.99
CA SER A 233 -31.59 -14.59 -19.76
C SER A 233 -31.00 -13.75 -18.64
N HIS A 234 -30.21 -12.72 -19.00
CA HIS A 234 -29.54 -11.82 -18.08
C HIS A 234 -29.74 -10.36 -18.50
N LEU A 235 -30.19 -9.55 -17.57
CA LEU A 235 -30.44 -8.13 -17.78
C LEU A 235 -29.78 -7.29 -16.70
N ILE A 236 -28.98 -6.31 -17.12
CA ILE A 236 -28.40 -5.30 -16.25
C ILE A 236 -28.80 -3.92 -16.76
N CYS A 237 -29.41 -3.12 -15.90
CA CYS A 237 -29.75 -1.73 -16.18
C CYS A 237 -29.09 -0.82 -15.17
N LYS A 238 -28.43 0.25 -15.65
CA LYS A 238 -27.80 1.24 -14.80
C LYS A 238 -28.83 2.09 -14.09
N GLN A 239 -29.77 2.66 -14.81
CA GLN A 239 -30.72 3.60 -14.22
C GLN A 239 -32.06 3.57 -14.92
N ILE A 240 -33.13 3.36 -14.14
CA ILE A 240 -34.51 3.40 -14.61
C ILE A 240 -35.23 4.57 -13.94
N VAL A 241 -35.93 5.39 -14.73
CA VAL A 241 -36.72 6.54 -14.25
C VAL A 241 -38.17 6.44 -14.71
N LYS A 242 -39.07 7.12 -13.99
CA LYS A 242 -40.48 7.24 -14.37
C LYS A 242 -40.63 7.86 -15.77
N SER A 243 -41.59 7.35 -16.54
CA SER A 243 -41.99 7.95 -17.82
C SER A 243 -42.94 9.12 -17.58
N ASN A 244 -42.75 10.23 -18.31
CA ASN A 244 -43.70 11.35 -18.31
C ASN A 244 -44.92 11.09 -19.19
N GLN A 245 -44.94 10.00 -19.97
CA GLN A 245 -46.00 9.68 -20.93
C GLN A 245 -46.86 8.51 -20.42
N ILE A 246 -48.18 8.68 -20.51
CA ILE A 246 -49.18 7.63 -20.24
C ILE A 246 -48.94 6.48 -21.22
N MET A 247 -48.75 5.26 -20.72
CA MET A 247 -48.62 4.05 -21.54
C MET A 247 -49.89 3.89 -22.39
N LYS A 248 -49.80 4.15 -23.70
CA LYS A 248 -50.93 3.98 -24.63
C LYS A 248 -51.06 2.56 -25.20
N GLN A 249 -50.10 1.65 -24.96
CA GLN A 249 -50.10 0.31 -25.55
C GLN A 249 -49.68 -0.78 -24.55
N GLN A 250 -50.53 -1.80 -24.40
CA GLN A 250 -50.20 -3.05 -23.72
C GLN A 250 -49.36 -3.92 -24.66
N ILE A 251 -48.04 -3.78 -24.61
CA ILE A 251 -47.14 -4.66 -25.36
C ILE A 251 -47.00 -5.97 -24.55
N PRO A 252 -47.40 -7.14 -25.08
CA PRO A 252 -47.23 -8.41 -24.38
C PRO A 252 -45.74 -8.78 -24.33
N ILE A 253 -45.18 -8.85 -23.14
CA ILE A 253 -43.78 -9.24 -22.91
C ILE A 253 -43.74 -10.70 -22.45
N LYS A 254 -43.08 -11.56 -23.21
CA LYS A 254 -42.89 -12.98 -22.85
C LYS A 254 -41.40 -13.29 -22.71
N LEU A 255 -40.88 -13.18 -21.48
CA LEU A 255 -39.47 -13.41 -21.14
C LEU A 255 -39.29 -14.72 -20.37
N ILE A 256 -39.55 -15.85 -21.02
CA ILE A 256 -39.51 -17.18 -20.37
C ILE A 256 -38.10 -17.64 -19.98
N HIS A 257 -37.05 -16.97 -20.47
CA HIS A 257 -35.66 -17.31 -20.18
C HIS A 257 -35.00 -16.37 -19.17
N LEU A 258 -35.67 -15.28 -18.77
CA LEU A 258 -35.06 -14.25 -17.94
C LEU A 258 -34.91 -14.76 -16.51
N THR A 259 -33.67 -15.09 -16.14
CA THR A 259 -33.34 -15.65 -14.84
C THR A 259 -32.62 -14.65 -13.93
N HIS A 260 -31.96 -13.65 -14.52
CA HIS A 260 -31.14 -12.68 -13.79
C HIS A 260 -31.52 -11.25 -14.15
N MET A 261 -31.85 -10.44 -13.14
CA MET A 261 -32.15 -9.02 -13.30
C MET A 261 -31.37 -8.18 -12.29
N CYS A 262 -30.72 -7.12 -12.76
CA CYS A 262 -30.00 -6.16 -11.94
C CYS A 262 -30.35 -4.73 -12.35
N ILE A 263 -30.90 -3.94 -11.43
CA ILE A 263 -31.12 -2.50 -11.60
C ILE A 263 -30.24 -1.76 -10.60
N ARG A 264 -29.22 -1.04 -11.09
CA ARG A 264 -28.27 -0.33 -10.23
C ARG A 264 -28.87 0.92 -9.60
N TYR A 265 -29.75 1.65 -10.30
CA TYR A 265 -30.40 2.84 -9.78
C TYR A 265 -31.87 2.88 -10.25
N CYS A 266 -32.76 2.35 -9.43
CA CYS A 266 -34.20 2.38 -9.65
C CYS A 266 -34.78 3.67 -9.05
N TYR A 267 -35.41 4.50 -9.87
CA TYR A 267 -36.16 5.69 -9.46
C TYR A 267 -37.66 5.52 -9.73
N LEU A 268 -38.12 4.28 -9.83
CA LEU A 268 -39.55 3.96 -9.93
C LEU A 268 -40.16 3.97 -8.54
N ARG A 269 -41.47 4.24 -8.49
CA ARG A 269 -42.24 3.92 -7.28
C ARG A 269 -42.38 2.41 -7.13
N PHE A 270 -42.58 1.92 -5.92
CA PHE A 270 -42.73 0.48 -5.70
C PHE A 270 -43.87 -0.11 -6.51
N ASP A 271 -45.03 0.56 -6.60
CA ASP A 271 -46.17 0.12 -7.42
C ASP A 271 -45.77 -0.11 -8.88
N GLU A 272 -44.96 0.80 -9.44
CA GLU A 272 -44.51 0.74 -10.84
C GLU A 272 -43.51 -0.41 -11.05
N LEU A 273 -42.66 -0.68 -10.06
CA LEU A 273 -41.77 -1.84 -10.07
C LEU A 273 -42.57 -3.15 -9.89
N GLU A 274 -43.57 -3.16 -9.02
CA GLU A 274 -44.42 -4.31 -8.76
C GLU A 274 -45.15 -4.74 -10.03
N ASP A 275 -45.74 -3.79 -10.75
CA ASP A 275 -46.39 -4.02 -12.05
C ASP A 275 -45.42 -4.55 -13.11
N LEU A 276 -44.16 -4.09 -13.09
CA LEU A 276 -43.11 -4.61 -13.95
C LEU A 276 -42.79 -6.06 -13.59
N ILE A 277 -42.54 -6.36 -12.32
CA ILE A 277 -42.21 -7.71 -11.83
C ILE A 277 -43.35 -8.68 -12.10
N LYS A 278 -44.62 -8.28 -11.94
CA LYS A 278 -45.80 -9.09 -12.29
C LYS A 278 -45.78 -9.56 -13.75
N LYS A 279 -45.23 -8.73 -14.66
CA LYS A 279 -45.13 -9.05 -16.09
C LYS A 279 -43.94 -9.95 -16.44
N ILE A 280 -42.81 -9.81 -15.76
CA ILE A 280 -41.54 -10.44 -16.20
C ILE A 280 -40.87 -11.37 -15.17
N GLY A 281 -41.33 -11.40 -13.93
CA GLY A 281 -40.62 -11.98 -12.77
C GLY A 281 -40.70 -13.50 -12.61
N SER A 282 -41.59 -14.18 -13.34
CA SER A 282 -41.93 -15.59 -13.06
C SER A 282 -40.75 -16.58 -13.13
N GLN A 283 -39.67 -16.23 -13.83
CA GLN A 283 -38.49 -17.08 -14.01
C GLN A 283 -37.25 -16.57 -13.26
N PHE A 284 -37.39 -15.53 -12.43
CA PHE A 284 -36.25 -14.94 -11.74
C PHE A 284 -35.64 -15.91 -10.74
N HIS A 285 -34.33 -16.12 -10.90
CA HIS A 285 -33.48 -16.85 -9.99
C HIS A 285 -32.63 -15.89 -9.15
N LYS A 286 -32.18 -14.78 -9.76
CA LYS A 286 -31.42 -13.71 -9.11
C LYS A 286 -32.01 -12.33 -9.40
N LEU A 287 -32.26 -11.55 -8.36
CA LEU A 287 -32.74 -10.17 -8.46
C LEU A 287 -31.83 -9.25 -7.63
N ARG A 288 -31.35 -8.17 -8.25
CA ARG A 288 -30.55 -7.13 -7.60
C ARG A 288 -31.14 -5.76 -7.87
N ILE A 289 -31.50 -5.02 -6.82
CA ILE A 289 -32.10 -3.70 -6.95
C ILE A 289 -31.43 -2.73 -5.99
N HIS A 290 -31.05 -1.55 -6.50
CA HIS A 290 -30.68 -0.42 -5.67
C HIS A 290 -31.55 0.80 -6.01
N THR A 291 -32.20 1.38 -5.01
CA THR A 291 -33.22 2.44 -5.14
C THR A 291 -33.01 3.55 -4.10
N TYR A 292 -33.71 4.67 -4.31
CA TYR A 292 -33.70 5.87 -3.46
C TYR A 292 -35.12 6.45 -3.35
N LYS A 293 -35.37 7.24 -2.30
CA LYS A 293 -36.53 8.15 -2.13
C LYS A 293 -37.91 7.53 -1.83
N ASP A 294 -38.27 6.37 -2.38
CA ASP A 294 -39.58 5.75 -2.09
C ASP A 294 -39.49 4.80 -0.89
N PHE A 295 -40.04 5.21 0.25
CA PHE A 295 -40.01 4.46 1.51
C PHE A 295 -40.82 3.16 1.47
N THR A 296 -41.77 3.01 0.54
CA THR A 296 -42.57 1.79 0.41
C THR A 296 -41.72 0.56 0.06
N TYR A 297 -40.49 0.78 -0.42
CA TYR A 297 -39.48 -0.27 -0.59
C TYR A 297 -38.99 -0.90 0.72
N LEU A 298 -39.25 -0.28 1.87
CA LEU A 298 -38.93 -0.81 3.20
C LEU A 298 -40.10 -1.61 3.81
N ASP A 299 -41.17 -1.86 3.07
CA ASP A 299 -42.25 -2.77 3.49
C ASP A 299 -41.87 -4.23 3.20
N ALA A 300 -41.54 -4.96 4.26
CA ALA A 300 -41.08 -6.34 4.16
C ALA A 300 -42.19 -7.31 3.71
N ASP A 301 -43.44 -7.09 4.13
CA ASP A 301 -44.55 -7.99 3.81
C ASP A 301 -44.94 -7.86 2.36
N ARG A 302 -44.89 -6.63 1.83
CA ARG A 302 -45.15 -6.37 0.42
C ARG A 302 -44.11 -7.05 -0.48
N TRP A 303 -42.83 -7.01 -0.10
CA TRP A 303 -41.78 -7.79 -0.77
C TRP A 303 -42.01 -9.29 -0.68
N GLU A 304 -42.36 -9.80 0.51
CA GLU A 304 -42.64 -11.23 0.74
C GLU A 304 -43.78 -11.72 -0.17
N GLN A 305 -44.91 -11.00 -0.20
CA GLN A 305 -46.05 -11.31 -1.06
C GLN A 305 -45.68 -11.30 -2.54
N LEU A 306 -44.96 -10.26 -2.99
CA LEU A 306 -44.51 -10.14 -4.37
C LEU A 306 -43.59 -11.30 -4.79
N ILE A 307 -42.67 -11.71 -3.91
CA ILE A 307 -41.74 -12.80 -4.17
C ILE A 307 -42.47 -14.15 -4.23
N ILE A 308 -43.36 -14.42 -3.26
CA ILE A 308 -44.11 -15.67 -3.21
C ILE A 308 -45.01 -15.82 -4.43
N GLN A 309 -45.74 -14.74 -4.80
CA GLN A 309 -46.74 -14.80 -5.87
C GLN A 309 -46.13 -14.73 -7.28
N HIS A 310 -45.10 -13.91 -7.48
CA HIS A 310 -44.63 -13.56 -8.83
C HIS A 310 -43.17 -13.95 -9.12
N MET A 311 -42.39 -14.37 -8.11
CA MET A 311 -41.00 -14.79 -8.28
C MET A 311 -40.67 -16.09 -7.51
N PRO A 312 -41.43 -17.19 -7.72
CA PRO A 312 -41.30 -18.40 -6.89
C PRO A 312 -39.94 -19.10 -7.00
N LYS A 313 -39.21 -18.88 -8.10
CA LYS A 313 -37.87 -19.47 -8.36
C LYS A 313 -36.71 -18.65 -7.78
N LEU A 314 -37.00 -17.53 -7.12
CA LEU A 314 -35.98 -16.61 -6.61
C LEU A 314 -35.26 -17.23 -5.41
N HIS A 315 -33.95 -17.41 -5.54
CA HIS A 315 -33.10 -17.90 -4.45
C HIS A 315 -32.00 -16.91 -4.07
N LEU A 316 -31.66 -15.96 -4.96
CA LEU A 316 -30.77 -14.85 -4.64
C LEU A 316 -31.50 -13.52 -4.77
N PHE A 317 -31.70 -12.84 -3.65
CA PHE A 317 -32.23 -11.50 -3.60
C PHE A 317 -31.21 -10.56 -2.97
N ARG A 318 -30.89 -9.48 -3.68
CA ARG A 318 -30.05 -8.40 -3.18
C ARG A 318 -30.78 -7.08 -3.33
N PHE A 319 -30.97 -6.41 -2.22
CA PHE A 319 -31.67 -5.14 -2.18
C PHE A 319 -30.81 -4.12 -1.46
N LYS A 320 -30.84 -2.88 -1.96
CA LYS A 320 -30.20 -1.74 -1.33
C LYS A 320 -31.14 -0.54 -1.46
N TYR A 321 -31.51 0.06 -0.34
CA TYR A 321 -32.19 1.35 -0.30
C TYR A 321 -31.27 2.35 0.36
N THR A 322 -31.14 3.54 -0.24
CA THR A 322 -30.30 4.60 0.31
C THR A 322 -31.14 5.83 0.55
N GLU A 323 -31.19 6.24 1.80
CA GLU A 323 -31.86 7.44 2.29
C GLU A 323 -30.83 8.50 2.61
N MET A 324 -30.97 9.67 2.00
CA MET A 324 -30.10 10.82 2.24
C MET A 324 -30.75 11.72 3.30
N ILE A 325 -30.05 11.98 4.39
CA ILE A 325 -30.49 12.81 5.51
C ILE A 325 -29.81 14.17 5.39
N ASN A 326 -30.64 15.22 5.28
CA ASN A 326 -30.18 16.60 5.23
C ASN A 326 -30.26 17.29 6.61
N GLU A 327 -31.45 17.37 7.24
CA GLU A 327 -31.62 18.12 8.51
C GLU A 327 -32.60 17.47 9.52
N HIS A 328 -33.72 16.89 9.05
CA HIS A 328 -34.68 16.16 9.89
C HIS A 328 -35.03 14.82 9.26
N LEU A 329 -34.95 13.76 10.06
CA LEU A 329 -35.43 12.44 9.68
C LEU A 329 -36.94 12.36 9.94
N GLN A 330 -37.74 12.13 8.91
CA GLN A 330 -39.17 11.86 9.05
C GLN A 330 -39.41 10.35 9.14
N ILE A 331 -39.74 9.86 10.33
CA ILE A 331 -40.09 8.45 10.52
C ILE A 331 -41.45 8.19 9.85
N THR A 332 -41.42 7.45 8.75
CA THR A 332 -42.63 6.94 8.09
C THR A 332 -43.07 5.60 8.71
N PRO A 333 -44.34 5.17 8.56
CA PRO A 333 -44.81 3.87 9.03
C PRO A 333 -43.96 2.69 8.54
N CYS A 334 -43.39 2.77 7.33
CA CYS A 334 -42.50 1.75 6.78
C CYS A 334 -41.23 1.53 7.63
N HIS A 335 -40.75 2.55 8.35
CA HIS A 335 -39.62 2.40 9.27
C HIS A 335 -39.96 1.49 10.45
N THR A 336 -41.20 1.53 10.94
CA THR A 336 -41.65 0.67 12.05
C THR A 336 -41.77 -0.80 11.61
N GLN A 337 -41.88 -1.04 10.30
CA GLN A 337 -42.01 -2.38 9.73
C GLN A 337 -40.67 -3.04 9.41
N ILE A 338 -39.53 -2.36 9.57
CA ILE A 338 -38.20 -2.89 9.26
C ILE A 338 -37.94 -4.22 9.98
N ASN A 339 -38.41 -4.38 11.22
CA ASN A 339 -38.24 -5.62 11.97
C ASN A 339 -38.92 -6.84 11.31
N ARG A 340 -39.86 -6.64 10.38
CA ARG A 340 -40.50 -7.72 9.62
C ARG A 340 -39.57 -8.36 8.58
N PHE A 341 -38.44 -7.73 8.24
CA PHE A 341 -37.37 -8.38 7.46
C PHE A 341 -36.68 -9.54 8.21
N HIS A 342 -37.09 -9.82 9.44
CA HIS A 342 -36.66 -10.97 10.24
C HIS A 342 -37.73 -12.05 10.38
N SER A 343 -38.83 -11.96 9.63
CA SER A 343 -39.85 -13.01 9.61
C SER A 343 -39.22 -14.38 9.22
N LEU A 344 -39.95 -15.46 9.52
CA LEU A 344 -39.53 -16.81 9.17
C LEU A 344 -39.21 -16.94 7.66
N PHE A 345 -39.91 -16.20 6.81
CA PHE A 345 -39.65 -16.18 5.37
C PHE A 345 -38.21 -15.76 5.01
N TRP A 346 -37.73 -14.64 5.57
CA TRP A 346 -36.40 -14.10 5.27
C TRP A 346 -35.28 -14.97 5.84
N SER A 347 -35.45 -15.40 7.09
CA SER A 347 -34.48 -16.23 7.81
C SER A 347 -34.32 -17.63 7.19
N GLN A 348 -35.41 -18.30 6.80
CA GLN A 348 -35.37 -19.59 6.10
C GLN A 348 -34.63 -19.51 4.76
N ARG A 349 -34.73 -18.38 4.07
CA ARG A 349 -34.02 -18.13 2.79
C ARG A 349 -32.57 -17.67 2.97
N GLN A 350 -32.11 -17.52 4.22
CA GLN A 350 -30.78 -17.00 4.55
C GLN A 350 -30.51 -15.63 3.90
N TRP A 351 -31.55 -14.79 3.84
CA TRP A 351 -31.47 -13.41 3.40
C TRP A 351 -31.42 -12.52 4.63
N VAL A 352 -30.28 -11.85 4.83
CA VAL A 352 -30.01 -11.07 6.03
C VAL A 352 -30.15 -9.59 5.73
N PHE A 353 -30.92 -8.92 6.57
CA PHE A 353 -31.10 -7.48 6.56
C PHE A 353 -29.99 -6.80 7.38
N ASN A 354 -29.34 -5.81 6.76
CA ASN A 354 -28.27 -5.02 7.35
C ASN A 354 -28.56 -3.53 7.20
N LEU A 355 -28.31 -2.80 8.28
CA LEU A 355 -28.27 -1.34 8.28
C LEU A 355 -26.82 -0.88 8.19
N SER A 356 -26.52 0.09 7.35
CA SER A 356 -25.22 0.75 7.35
C SER A 356 -25.34 2.26 7.25
N ILE A 357 -24.45 2.96 7.94
CA ILE A 357 -24.37 4.41 7.92
C ILE A 357 -23.13 4.77 7.12
N ASP A 358 -23.33 5.55 6.05
CA ASP A 358 -22.28 6.00 5.14
C ASP A 358 -22.32 7.53 5.00
N THR A 359 -21.15 8.13 4.93
CA THR A 359 -20.97 9.58 4.81
C THR A 359 -19.98 9.81 3.67
N ASP A 360 -20.40 9.63 2.43
CA ASP A 360 -19.53 9.86 1.29
C ASP A 360 -20.05 10.90 0.29
N ASN A 361 -19.16 11.86 0.03
CA ASN A 361 -19.11 12.87 -1.03
C ASN A 361 -19.85 14.21 -0.93
N GLN A 362 -20.82 14.48 -0.03
CA GLN A 362 -21.53 15.77 -0.02
C GLN A 362 -22.05 16.28 1.34
N GLN A 363 -21.31 16.11 2.45
CA GLN A 363 -21.71 16.57 3.80
C GLN A 363 -23.03 15.98 4.35
N ALA A 364 -23.80 15.23 3.56
CA ALA A 364 -25.04 14.56 3.95
C ALA A 364 -24.79 13.13 4.45
N ILE A 365 -25.61 12.68 5.39
CA ILE A 365 -25.55 11.31 5.94
C ILE A 365 -26.46 10.42 5.10
N ALA A 366 -25.94 9.27 4.70
CA ALA A 366 -26.71 8.25 4.01
C ALA A 366 -26.98 7.08 4.95
N ILE A 367 -28.25 6.78 5.23
CA ILE A 367 -28.63 5.48 5.80
C ILE A 367 -28.87 4.52 4.64
N VAL A 368 -28.19 3.40 4.70
CA VAL A 368 -28.25 2.36 3.70
C VAL A 368 -28.86 1.12 4.34
N TYR A 369 -30.04 0.74 3.85
CA TYR A 369 -30.73 -0.48 4.22
C TYR A 369 -30.42 -1.52 3.14
N SER A 370 -30.03 -2.73 3.53
CA SER A 370 -29.60 -3.73 2.55
C SER A 370 -30.00 -5.14 2.93
N ILE A 371 -30.32 -5.95 1.92
CA ILE A 371 -30.56 -7.38 2.07
C ILE A 371 -29.56 -8.12 1.20
N HIS A 372 -28.94 -9.15 1.74
CA HIS A 372 -27.97 -9.98 1.03
C HIS A 372 -28.09 -11.45 1.44
N SER A 373 -27.70 -12.35 0.54
CA SER A 373 -27.70 -13.79 0.82
C SER A 373 -26.39 -14.22 1.51
N CYS A 374 -26.49 -15.12 2.48
CA CYS A 374 -25.31 -15.68 3.16
C CYS A 374 -24.54 -16.74 2.34
N ARG A 375 -25.03 -17.20 1.17
CA ARG A 375 -24.37 -18.23 0.36
C ARG A 375 -23.17 -17.68 -0.43
N LYS A 376 -22.01 -17.54 0.24
CA LYS A 376 -20.83 -16.81 -0.27
C LYS A 376 -19.93 -17.51 -1.30
N LYS A 377 -20.10 -18.79 -1.66
CA LYS A 377 -19.09 -19.48 -2.49
C LYS A 377 -19.08 -19.15 -4.00
N GLN A 378 -20.06 -18.39 -4.52
CA GLN A 378 -20.16 -18.12 -5.96
C GLN A 378 -20.23 -16.61 -6.31
N ASP A 379 -20.46 -15.74 -5.32
CA ASP A 379 -20.66 -14.30 -5.53
C ASP A 379 -19.35 -13.50 -5.70
N GLU A 380 -18.21 -13.98 -5.20
CA GLU A 380 -16.92 -13.28 -5.33
C GLU A 380 -16.44 -13.21 -6.79
N PHE A 381 -16.77 -14.20 -7.61
CA PHE A 381 -16.44 -14.22 -9.03
C PHE A 381 -17.30 -13.23 -9.85
N ASP A 382 -18.60 -13.14 -9.54
CA ASP A 382 -19.54 -12.22 -10.19
C ASP A 382 -19.31 -10.74 -9.80
N GLN A 383 -18.81 -10.50 -8.57
CA GLN A 383 -18.42 -9.17 -8.10
C GLN A 383 -17.08 -8.72 -8.71
N TYR A 384 -16.12 -9.65 -8.82
CA TYR A 384 -14.87 -9.42 -9.55
C TYR A 384 -15.09 -9.11 -11.05
N LEU A 385 -16.10 -9.73 -11.68
CA LEU A 385 -16.45 -9.44 -13.07
C LEU A 385 -17.15 -8.08 -13.25
N ASN A 386 -17.90 -7.61 -12.26
CA ASN A 386 -18.66 -6.35 -12.32
C ASN A 386 -17.83 -5.12 -11.95
N ASP A 387 -16.85 -5.26 -11.05
CA ASP A 387 -16.06 -4.15 -10.54
C ASP A 387 -14.80 -3.85 -11.40
N ASN A 388 -14.31 -4.82 -12.20
CA ASN A 388 -13.05 -4.68 -12.97
C ASN A 388 -13.15 -4.04 -14.38
N ILE A 389 -14.05 -3.07 -14.60
CA ILE A 389 -14.01 -2.21 -15.81
C ILE A 389 -13.47 -0.80 -15.51
N ARG A 390 -13.01 -0.52 -14.29
CA ARG A 390 -12.13 0.63 -14.01
C ARG A 390 -10.94 0.20 -13.17
N MET A 391 -9.77 0.19 -13.81
CA MET A 391 -8.51 0.30 -13.10
C MET A 391 -8.51 1.63 -12.35
N ASP A 392 -8.66 1.58 -11.03
CA ASP A 392 -7.75 2.31 -10.15
C ASP A 392 -7.69 1.65 -8.76
N ASN A 393 -6.49 1.67 -8.20
CA ASN A 393 -6.08 0.89 -7.04
C ASN A 393 -6.85 1.25 -5.75
N ARG A 394 -7.74 0.36 -5.29
CA ARG A 394 -8.00 0.15 -3.85
C ARG A 394 -8.34 -1.32 -3.55
N LYS A 395 -7.30 -2.15 -3.43
CA LYS A 395 -7.39 -3.40 -2.66
C LYS A 395 -7.15 -3.07 -1.19
N SER A 396 -8.23 -3.05 -0.41
CA SER A 396 -8.23 -3.36 1.02
C SER A 396 -9.65 -3.24 1.55
N ILE A 397 -10.44 -4.30 1.40
CA ILE A 397 -11.46 -4.82 2.34
C ILE A 397 -11.86 -6.16 1.75
N GLN A 398 -11.07 -7.20 2.01
CA GLN A 398 -11.50 -8.58 1.85
C GLN A 398 -10.51 -9.47 2.57
N GLN A 399 -10.68 -9.56 3.88
CA GLN A 399 -10.42 -10.76 4.64
C GLN A 399 -11.06 -10.59 6.02
N ILE A 400 -11.70 -11.67 6.48
CA ILE A 400 -12.37 -11.85 7.77
C ILE A 400 -13.79 -11.25 7.84
N ILE A 401 -14.74 -11.90 7.18
CA ILE A 401 -16.12 -11.93 7.69
C ILE A 401 -16.29 -13.30 8.37
N THR A 402 -16.37 -13.25 9.70
CA THR A 402 -16.67 -14.34 10.62
C THR A 402 -18.03 -15.01 10.30
N PRO A 403 -18.22 -16.29 10.66
CA PRO A 403 -19.32 -17.15 10.21
C PRO A 403 -20.64 -16.97 10.98
N TYR A 404 -21.00 -15.75 11.41
CA TYR A 404 -22.19 -15.52 12.23
C TYR A 404 -23.31 -14.91 11.37
N SER A 405 -24.19 -15.77 10.85
CA SER A 405 -25.06 -15.48 9.70
C SER A 405 -26.55 -15.33 10.03
N GLN A 406 -26.92 -14.91 11.25
CA GLN A 406 -28.35 -14.78 11.63
C GLN A 406 -28.69 -13.57 12.51
N SER A 407 -27.80 -12.61 12.69
CA SER A 407 -28.01 -11.48 13.60
C SER A 407 -28.20 -10.13 12.89
N ASN A 408 -28.97 -9.24 13.53
CA ASN A 408 -29.23 -7.89 13.05
C ASN A 408 -27.97 -7.06 13.19
N GLN A 409 -27.39 -6.65 12.06
CA GLN A 409 -26.09 -5.98 12.04
C GLN A 409 -26.23 -4.50 11.64
N LEU A 410 -25.70 -3.63 12.50
CA LEU A 410 -25.34 -2.26 12.15
C LEU A 410 -23.88 -2.23 11.69
N THR A 411 -23.61 -1.72 10.49
CA THR A 411 -22.24 -1.49 10.02
C THR A 411 -21.98 0.00 9.83
N VAL A 412 -21.04 0.55 10.60
CA VAL A 412 -20.55 1.93 10.46
C VAL A 412 -19.35 1.90 9.54
N VAL A 413 -19.51 2.40 8.31
CA VAL A 413 -18.50 2.29 7.25
C VAL A 413 -17.57 3.50 7.23
N LYS A 414 -18.12 4.71 7.35
CA LYS A 414 -17.37 5.97 7.32
C LYS A 414 -18.10 7.05 8.12
N LEU A 415 -17.34 7.84 8.86
CA LEU A 415 -17.79 9.05 9.56
C LEU A 415 -16.81 10.20 9.19
N PRO A 416 -17.28 11.44 8.98
CA PRO A 416 -16.41 12.56 8.66
C PRO A 416 -15.47 12.89 9.84
N THR A 417 -14.21 13.20 9.54
CA THR A 417 -13.19 13.60 10.51
C THR A 417 -13.28 15.07 10.94
N ILE A 418 -14.29 15.81 10.48
CA ILE A 418 -14.35 17.27 10.62
C ILE A 418 -15.79 17.67 10.96
N ASP A 419 -15.99 18.13 12.20
CA ASP A 419 -17.08 19.00 12.71
C ASP A 419 -18.56 18.70 12.41
N ILE A 420 -18.88 17.54 11.85
CA ILE A 420 -20.27 17.06 11.82
C ILE A 420 -20.54 16.32 13.14
N LYS A 421 -20.92 17.17 14.11
CA LYS A 421 -21.14 16.97 15.54
C LYS A 421 -22.07 15.80 15.86
N GLU A 422 -22.01 15.38 17.12
CA GLU A 422 -22.92 14.45 17.79
C GLU A 422 -24.41 14.57 17.41
N SER A 423 -24.86 15.77 16.98
CA SER A 423 -26.17 16.04 16.40
C SER A 423 -26.59 15.01 15.34
N CYS A 424 -25.66 14.49 14.57
CA CYS A 424 -25.93 13.54 13.51
C CYS A 424 -26.32 12.15 13.99
N ILE A 425 -25.74 11.70 15.10
CA ILE A 425 -26.11 10.43 15.72
C ILE A 425 -27.47 10.57 16.42
N ASN A 426 -27.77 11.74 16.96
CA ASN A 426 -29.09 12.03 17.51
C ASN A 426 -30.20 12.01 16.43
N ILE A 427 -29.92 12.45 15.20
CA ILE A 427 -30.89 12.42 14.10
C ILE A 427 -31.30 10.97 13.74
N ILE A 428 -30.37 10.01 13.85
CA ILE A 428 -30.62 8.60 13.51
C ILE A 428 -31.10 7.76 14.71
N GLN A 429 -31.07 8.31 15.93
CA GLN A 429 -31.49 7.64 17.17
C GLN A 429 -32.86 6.95 17.04
N PRO A 430 -33.91 7.58 16.47
CA PRO A 430 -35.21 6.92 16.41
C PRO A 430 -35.22 5.64 15.57
N ILE A 431 -34.45 5.57 14.48
CA ILE A 431 -34.32 4.35 13.66
C ILE A 431 -33.58 3.26 14.42
N LEU A 432 -32.51 3.64 15.14
CA LEU A 432 -31.72 2.70 15.92
C LEU A 432 -32.54 2.08 17.06
N LEU A 433 -33.39 2.88 17.72
CA LEU A 433 -34.30 2.38 18.76
C LEU A 433 -35.41 1.48 18.19
N LEU A 434 -35.88 1.75 16.98
CA LEU A 434 -36.88 0.92 16.29
C LEU A 434 -36.31 -0.43 15.83
N THR A 435 -35.00 -0.54 15.65
CA THR A 435 -34.35 -1.74 15.11
C THR A 435 -33.75 -2.59 16.24
N SER A 436 -34.09 -3.87 16.28
CA SER A 436 -33.55 -4.82 17.28
C SER A 436 -32.13 -5.27 16.94
N ILE A 437 -31.20 -4.32 16.81
CA ILE A 437 -29.80 -4.58 16.39
C ILE A 437 -29.05 -5.27 17.54
N THR A 438 -28.39 -6.38 17.21
CA THR A 438 -27.63 -7.20 18.17
C THR A 438 -26.13 -7.20 17.89
N VAL A 439 -25.71 -6.75 16.70
CA VAL A 439 -24.29 -6.65 16.31
C VAL A 439 -23.97 -5.24 15.82
N LEU A 440 -22.96 -4.62 16.42
CA LEU A 440 -22.37 -3.36 15.97
C LEU A 440 -21.00 -3.62 15.35
N ASN A 441 -20.86 -3.32 14.07
CA ASN A 441 -19.61 -3.44 13.32
C ASN A 441 -19.08 -2.06 12.93
N ILE A 442 -17.96 -1.67 13.51
CA ILE A 442 -17.25 -0.43 13.23
C ILE A 442 -16.10 -0.75 12.30
N ALA A 443 -16.35 -0.55 11.00
CA ALA A 443 -15.34 -0.74 9.95
C ALA A 443 -14.45 0.50 9.76
N TYR A 444 -14.71 1.58 10.51
CA TYR A 444 -14.02 2.86 10.39
C TYR A 444 -12.87 3.00 11.40
N ASN A 445 -11.69 3.39 10.91
CA ASN A 445 -10.45 3.36 11.69
C ASN A 445 -10.25 4.54 12.66
N LYS A 446 -11.12 5.56 12.65
CA LYS A 446 -10.96 6.81 13.42
C LYS A 446 -12.25 7.25 14.12
N ILE A 447 -13.08 6.31 14.56
CA ILE A 447 -14.29 6.65 15.32
C ILE A 447 -13.89 7.37 16.62
N SER A 448 -14.59 8.44 17.02
CA SER A 448 -14.32 9.08 18.31
C SER A 448 -14.97 8.29 19.46
N VAL A 449 -14.39 8.41 20.66
CA VAL A 449 -14.93 7.78 21.87
C VAL A 449 -16.37 8.20 22.14
N ALA A 450 -16.68 9.51 22.06
CA ALA A 450 -18.03 10.02 22.28
C ALA A 450 -19.07 9.40 21.34
N ILE A 451 -18.72 9.26 20.06
CA ILE A 451 -19.60 8.64 19.04
C ILE A 451 -19.83 7.16 19.35
N LEU A 452 -18.76 6.44 19.70
CA LEU A 452 -18.84 5.03 20.05
C LEU A 452 -19.78 4.80 21.25
N LEU A 453 -19.64 5.59 22.31
CA LEU A 453 -20.46 5.48 23.52
C LEU A 453 -21.94 5.72 23.21
N LYS A 454 -22.26 6.79 22.47
CA LYS A 454 -23.65 7.09 22.07
C LYS A 454 -24.26 5.97 21.21
N LEU A 455 -23.50 5.38 20.31
CA LEU A 455 -23.97 4.23 19.52
C LEU A 455 -24.26 3.02 20.39
N ILE A 456 -23.44 2.75 21.41
CA ILE A 456 -23.70 1.67 22.36
C ILE A 456 -24.97 1.97 23.17
N ASP A 457 -25.13 3.20 23.66
CA ASP A 457 -26.29 3.62 24.45
C ASP A 457 -27.61 3.55 23.65
N PHE A 458 -27.57 3.83 22.34
CA PHE A 458 -28.74 3.77 21.47
C PHE A 458 -29.14 2.35 21.05
N LEU A 459 -28.34 1.34 21.38
CA LEU A 459 -28.55 -0.06 20.99
C LEU A 459 -28.78 -0.94 22.22
N PRO A 460 -30.00 -0.96 22.79
CA PRO A 460 -30.27 -1.64 24.07
C PRO A 460 -30.13 -3.16 24.01
N ASN A 461 -30.19 -3.75 22.80
CA ASN A 461 -30.08 -5.19 22.57
C ASN A 461 -28.69 -5.61 22.04
N LEU A 462 -27.69 -4.72 22.10
CA LEU A 462 -26.36 -4.99 21.59
C LEU A 462 -25.64 -6.06 22.42
N ASP A 463 -25.30 -7.17 21.76
CA ASP A 463 -24.58 -8.31 22.37
C ASP A 463 -23.15 -8.44 21.85
N TYR A 464 -22.91 -8.07 20.59
CA TYR A 464 -21.63 -8.24 19.91
C TYR A 464 -21.09 -6.96 19.29
N LEU A 465 -19.86 -6.61 19.65
CA LEU A 465 -19.13 -5.45 19.13
C LEU A 465 -17.93 -5.90 18.27
N LEU A 466 -17.86 -5.44 17.02
CA LEU A 466 -16.73 -5.66 16.13
C LEU A 466 -16.07 -4.32 15.81
N VAL A 467 -14.79 -4.17 16.15
CA VAL A 467 -14.02 -2.93 15.95
C VAL A 467 -12.82 -3.23 15.06
N LYS A 468 -12.73 -2.56 13.90
CA LYS A 468 -11.62 -2.78 12.97
C LYS A 468 -10.29 -2.26 13.51
N SER A 469 -10.25 -0.99 13.90
CA SER A 469 -9.10 -0.41 14.60
C SER A 469 -9.57 0.76 15.47
N PHE A 470 -8.93 0.91 16.62
CA PHE A 470 -9.10 2.03 17.53
C PHE A 470 -7.75 2.73 17.69
N THR A 471 -7.70 4.01 18.07
CA THR A 471 -6.42 4.75 18.21
C THR A 471 -6.32 5.43 19.57
N VAL A 472 -5.23 5.16 20.31
CA VAL A 472 -4.99 5.66 21.68
C VAL A 472 -4.94 7.18 21.83
N SER A 473 -4.63 7.93 20.77
CA SER A 473 -4.55 9.40 20.86
C SER A 473 -5.85 10.05 21.37
N GLN A 474 -7.00 9.41 21.14
CA GLN A 474 -8.30 9.86 21.64
C GLN A 474 -8.53 9.56 23.13
N LEU A 475 -7.89 8.53 23.68
CA LEU A 475 -8.03 8.16 25.09
C LEU A 475 -7.34 9.14 26.04
N ARG A 476 -6.25 9.77 25.59
CA ARG A 476 -5.48 10.73 26.39
C ARG A 476 -6.15 12.11 26.51
N THR A 477 -7.18 12.36 25.71
CA THR A 477 -7.85 13.67 25.59
C THR A 477 -9.29 13.66 26.10
N LEU A 478 -9.70 12.60 26.80
CA LEU A 478 -11.07 12.48 27.33
C LEU A 478 -11.40 13.62 28.31
N SER A 479 -12.49 14.32 28.03
CA SER A 479 -13.09 15.31 28.91
C SER A 479 -13.71 14.67 30.16
N LYS A 480 -13.97 15.47 31.20
CA LYS A 480 -14.64 14.99 32.43
C LYS A 480 -16.05 14.46 32.16
N GLU A 481 -16.73 15.01 31.15
CA GLU A 481 -18.08 14.58 30.73
C GLU A 481 -18.03 13.21 30.04
N GLU A 482 -17.06 12.99 29.16
CA GLU A 482 -16.85 11.68 28.51
C GLU A 482 -16.48 10.59 29.52
N LEU A 483 -15.72 10.92 30.56
CA LEU A 483 -15.45 9.98 31.65
C LEU A 483 -16.71 9.58 32.43
N ALA A 484 -17.69 10.48 32.55
CA ALA A 484 -18.97 10.17 33.20
C ALA A 484 -19.86 9.29 32.31
N THR A 485 -19.91 9.55 31.00
CA THR A 485 -20.65 8.69 30.05
C THR A 485 -20.03 7.31 29.93
N VAL A 486 -18.70 7.17 29.92
CA VAL A 486 -18.02 5.86 29.98
C VAL A 486 -18.50 5.03 31.18
N ARG A 487 -18.60 5.65 32.36
CA ARG A 487 -19.09 4.97 33.57
C ARG A 487 -20.55 4.56 33.43
N LEU A 488 -21.41 5.44 32.93
CA LEU A 488 -22.82 5.13 32.72
C LEU A 488 -23.00 3.98 31.72
N THR A 489 -22.42 4.11 30.53
CA THR A 489 -22.48 3.10 29.48
C THR A 489 -21.96 1.75 29.97
N SER A 490 -20.89 1.73 30.78
CA SER A 490 -20.34 0.48 31.34
C SER A 490 -21.33 -0.29 32.21
N THR A 491 -22.21 0.42 32.92
CA THR A 491 -23.20 -0.22 33.81
C THR A 491 -24.48 -0.66 33.09
N THR A 492 -24.77 -0.09 31.92
CA THR A 492 -26.05 -0.29 31.22
C THR A 492 -25.95 -1.31 30.08
N ASN A 493 -24.81 -1.41 29.41
CA ASN A 493 -24.67 -2.31 28.26
C ASN A 493 -24.54 -3.77 28.68
N LYS A 494 -25.00 -4.68 27.81
CA LYS A 494 -24.96 -6.14 28.02
C LYS A 494 -24.06 -6.84 27.00
N ILE A 495 -23.01 -6.15 26.54
CA ILE A 495 -22.12 -6.66 25.49
C ILE A 495 -21.34 -7.85 26.05
N THR A 496 -21.61 -9.06 25.53
CA THR A 496 -20.93 -10.28 25.98
C THR A 496 -19.75 -10.64 25.07
N ARG A 497 -19.69 -10.09 23.86
CA ARG A 497 -18.67 -10.44 22.86
C ARG A 497 -18.04 -9.19 22.26
N VAL A 498 -16.71 -9.17 22.19
CA VAL A 498 -15.98 -8.11 21.48
C VAL A 498 -14.93 -8.74 20.57
N ASN A 499 -14.83 -8.24 19.35
CA ASN A 499 -13.84 -8.70 18.36
C ASN A 499 -13.09 -7.51 17.79
N PHE A 500 -11.76 -7.59 17.84
CA PHE A 500 -10.89 -6.59 17.26
C PHE A 500 -10.22 -7.15 16.00
N GLN A 501 -10.20 -6.38 14.92
CA GLN A 501 -9.35 -6.77 13.78
C GLN A 501 -7.90 -6.33 13.99
N GLN A 502 -7.69 -5.20 14.68
CA GLN A 502 -6.37 -4.64 14.97
C GLN A 502 -6.40 -3.88 16.31
N ILE A 503 -5.60 -4.35 17.27
CA ILE A 503 -5.28 -3.62 18.52
C ILE A 503 -3.80 -3.29 18.47
N THR A 504 -3.44 -2.02 18.62
CA THR A 504 -2.04 -1.58 18.57
C THR A 504 -1.43 -1.39 19.95
N GLU A 505 -2.24 -1.11 20.98
CA GLU A 505 -1.74 -0.76 22.31
C GLU A 505 -2.56 -1.40 23.45
N LEU A 506 -1.91 -1.66 24.58
CA LEU A 506 -2.55 -2.23 25.78
C LEU A 506 -3.63 -1.28 26.37
N ALA A 507 -3.46 0.03 26.23
CA ALA A 507 -4.41 1.03 26.69
C ALA A 507 -5.78 0.91 25.99
N GLU A 508 -5.81 0.52 24.72
CA GLU A 508 -7.05 0.28 23.96
C GLU A 508 -7.81 -0.89 24.57
N MET A 509 -7.09 -1.97 24.88
CA MET A 509 -7.67 -3.15 25.52
C MET A 509 -8.25 -2.82 26.90
N GLN A 510 -7.52 -2.06 27.72
CA GLN A 510 -8.00 -1.63 29.04
C GLN A 510 -9.27 -0.77 28.94
N PHE A 511 -9.35 0.13 27.96
CA PHE A 511 -10.55 0.94 27.73
C PHE A 511 -11.79 0.08 27.43
N PHE A 512 -11.68 -0.91 26.53
CA PHE A 512 -12.81 -1.79 26.20
C PHE A 512 -13.17 -2.76 27.31
N MET A 513 -12.21 -3.22 28.11
CA MET A 513 -12.48 -3.99 29.34
C MET A 513 -13.32 -3.18 30.33
N ASN A 514 -13.06 -1.87 30.44
CA ASN A 514 -13.81 -0.99 31.32
C ASN A 514 -15.24 -0.70 30.80
N ILE A 515 -15.40 -0.55 29.47
CA ILE A 515 -16.73 -0.28 28.89
C ILE A 515 -17.58 -1.53 28.82
N CYS A 516 -17.02 -2.71 28.58
CA CYS A 516 -17.77 -3.95 28.41
C CYS A 516 -17.51 -4.91 29.59
N PRO A 517 -18.02 -4.64 30.81
CA PRO A 517 -17.72 -5.46 31.99
C PRO A 517 -18.32 -6.87 31.91
N HIS A 518 -19.35 -7.07 31.09
CA HIS A 518 -19.99 -8.36 30.84
C HIS A 518 -19.35 -9.18 29.72
N MET A 519 -18.19 -8.75 29.20
CA MET A 519 -17.51 -9.43 28.11
C MET A 519 -17.03 -10.83 28.53
N GLN A 520 -17.59 -11.86 27.91
CA GLN A 520 -17.26 -13.27 28.10
C GLN A 520 -16.31 -13.79 27.02
N HIS A 521 -16.40 -13.23 25.80
CA HIS A 521 -15.58 -13.67 24.67
C HIS A 521 -14.88 -12.50 23.99
N LEU A 522 -13.56 -12.52 24.04
CA LEU A 522 -12.67 -11.64 23.28
C LEU A 522 -12.04 -12.46 22.15
N VAL A 523 -12.45 -12.21 20.90
CA VAL A 523 -12.01 -12.97 19.72
C VAL A 523 -11.07 -12.10 18.87
N ASN A 524 -9.97 -12.68 18.36
CA ASN A 524 -8.94 -12.03 17.54
C ASN A 524 -8.15 -10.90 18.22
N ILE A 525 -7.45 -11.17 19.32
CA ILE A 525 -6.17 -10.46 19.51
C ILE A 525 -5.20 -11.16 18.54
N THR A 526 -4.70 -10.48 17.51
CA THR A 526 -3.55 -10.95 16.75
C THR A 526 -2.32 -10.94 17.67
N LYS A 527 -2.25 -11.92 18.58
CA LYS A 527 -1.13 -12.22 19.48
C LYS A 527 0.20 -12.17 18.70
N LEU A 528 0.17 -12.54 17.42
CA LEU A 528 1.31 -12.49 16.50
C LEU A 528 1.90 -11.08 16.27
N GLN A 529 1.10 -10.01 16.18
CA GLN A 529 1.64 -8.66 15.87
C GLN A 529 2.31 -8.00 17.08
N LEU A 530 1.74 -8.17 18.28
CA LEU A 530 2.34 -7.65 19.51
C LEU A 530 3.63 -8.43 19.87
N ILE A 531 3.62 -9.76 19.69
CA ILE A 531 4.81 -10.60 19.90
C ILE A 531 5.89 -10.26 18.86
N ASN A 532 5.54 -10.10 17.59
CA ASN A 532 6.53 -9.78 16.56
C ASN A 532 7.17 -8.41 16.77
N THR A 533 6.41 -7.40 17.21
CA THR A 533 6.95 -6.05 17.46
C THR A 533 7.85 -6.02 18.69
N MET A 534 7.50 -6.69 19.79
CA MET A 534 8.40 -6.84 20.94
C MET A 534 9.68 -7.60 20.58
N ASN A 535 9.56 -8.69 19.83
CA ASN A 535 10.71 -9.49 19.41
C ASN A 535 11.71 -8.69 18.57
N ILE A 536 11.23 -7.79 17.70
CA ILE A 536 12.11 -6.96 16.87
C ILE A 536 12.85 -5.91 17.73
N LYS A 537 12.20 -5.28 18.71
CA LYS A 537 12.85 -4.31 19.61
C LYS A 537 14.00 -4.95 20.39
N ILE A 538 13.71 -6.08 21.04
CA ILE A 538 14.70 -6.86 21.80
C ILE A 538 15.87 -7.28 20.89
N PHE A 539 15.57 -7.77 19.68
CA PHE A 539 16.58 -8.16 18.70
C PHE A 539 17.50 -7.00 18.30
N LEU A 540 16.94 -5.81 18.04
CA LEU A 540 17.72 -4.62 17.70
C LEU A 540 18.61 -4.17 18.85
N ASP A 541 18.11 -4.18 20.09
CA ASP A 541 18.90 -3.78 21.25
C ASP A 541 20.06 -4.75 21.51
N ILE A 542 19.87 -6.05 21.31
CA ILE A 542 20.96 -7.05 21.36
C ILE A 542 22.02 -6.76 20.30
N ILE A 543 21.62 -6.48 19.06
CA ILE A 543 22.58 -6.13 17.99
C ILE A 543 23.37 -4.88 18.35
N ILE A 544 22.70 -3.86 18.90
CA ILE A 544 23.35 -2.62 19.31
C ILE A 544 24.40 -2.90 20.40
N LEU A 545 24.06 -3.69 21.41
CA LEU A 545 25.01 -4.08 22.48
C LEU A 545 26.21 -4.86 21.93
N ILE A 546 26.01 -5.73 20.94
CA ILE A 546 27.10 -6.45 20.26
C ILE A 546 28.04 -5.47 19.56
N PHE A 547 27.51 -4.53 18.76
CA PHE A 547 28.37 -3.54 18.09
C PHE A 547 29.10 -2.63 19.07
N LEU A 548 28.46 -2.20 20.14
CA LEU A 548 29.08 -1.33 21.16
C LEU A 548 30.21 -2.06 21.91
N SER A 549 29.99 -3.32 22.30
CA SER A 549 31.03 -4.12 22.98
C SER A 549 32.22 -4.40 22.07
N LEU A 550 31.99 -4.84 20.82
CA LEU A 550 33.05 -5.03 19.84
C LEU A 550 33.85 -3.75 19.61
N THR A 551 33.18 -2.61 19.50
CA THR A 551 33.85 -1.32 19.31
C THR A 551 34.72 -0.95 20.51
N PHE A 552 34.21 -1.15 21.73
CA PHE A 552 34.96 -0.89 22.96
C PHE A 552 36.26 -1.73 23.01
N PHE A 553 36.17 -3.03 22.72
CA PHE A 553 37.34 -3.92 22.68
C PHE A 553 38.34 -3.53 21.59
N ILE A 554 37.87 -3.15 20.39
CA ILE A 554 38.74 -2.65 19.31
C ILE A 554 39.47 -1.37 19.76
N CYS A 555 38.77 -0.42 20.38
CA CYS A 555 39.37 0.83 20.85
C CYS A 555 40.42 0.56 21.92
N LEU A 556 40.12 -0.29 22.91
CA LEU A 556 41.04 -0.66 23.98
C LEU A 556 42.27 -1.39 23.43
N TRP A 557 42.07 -2.33 22.51
CA TRP A 557 43.16 -3.06 21.88
C TRP A 557 44.09 -2.16 21.07
N ILE A 558 43.54 -1.24 20.29
CA ILE A 558 44.33 -0.27 19.51
C ILE A 558 45.08 0.69 20.44
N LEU A 559 44.46 1.18 21.52
CA LEU A 559 45.13 2.00 22.53
C LEU A 559 46.31 1.26 23.15
N ILE A 560 46.15 -0.01 23.53
CA ILE A 560 47.25 -0.85 24.05
C ILE A 560 48.36 -1.00 23.01
N LEU A 561 48.02 -1.24 21.73
CA LEU A 561 49.02 -1.35 20.66
C LEU A 561 49.81 -0.05 20.50
N ILE A 562 49.14 1.09 20.49
CA ILE A 562 49.80 2.39 20.37
C ILE A 562 50.74 2.63 21.57
N LEU A 563 50.27 2.36 22.80
CA LEU A 563 51.05 2.52 24.02
C LEU A 563 52.29 1.62 24.08
N ARG A 564 52.20 0.42 23.49
CA ARG A 564 53.30 -0.55 23.46
C ARG A 564 54.34 -0.25 22.39
N TYR A 565 53.93 0.15 21.19
CA TYR A 565 54.83 0.28 20.03
C TYR A 565 55.40 1.69 19.83
N PHE A 566 54.69 2.74 20.26
CA PHE A 566 55.13 4.12 20.06
C PHE A 566 55.52 4.77 21.39
N ARG A 567 56.79 4.60 21.79
CA ARG A 567 57.40 5.43 22.85
C ARG A 567 58.53 6.29 22.26
N PRO A 568 58.56 7.62 22.56
CA PRO A 568 57.61 8.39 23.39
C PRO A 568 56.38 8.90 22.62
N LEU A 569 55.16 8.63 23.12
CA LEU A 569 53.88 9.10 22.53
C LEU A 569 53.82 10.61 22.31
N ILE A 570 54.41 11.37 23.23
CA ILE A 570 54.36 12.84 23.24
C ILE A 570 55.08 13.43 22.02
N SER A 571 55.99 12.69 21.38
CA SER A 571 56.74 13.18 20.22
C SER A 571 55.93 13.30 18.93
N ASN A 572 54.76 12.64 18.84
CA ASN A 572 54.01 12.53 17.59
C ASN A 572 52.54 12.95 17.78
N ILE A 573 52.23 14.18 17.38
CA ILE A 573 50.91 14.80 17.53
C ILE A 573 49.80 13.98 16.86
N SER A 574 50.08 13.36 15.70
CA SER A 574 49.08 12.55 15.01
C SER A 574 48.69 11.32 15.83
N ILE A 575 49.63 10.72 16.55
CA ILE A 575 49.37 9.58 17.44
C ILE A 575 48.59 10.05 18.66
N LEU A 576 48.98 11.18 19.26
CA LEU A 576 48.28 11.78 20.41
C LEU A 576 46.80 12.06 20.10
N LEU A 577 46.50 12.68 18.96
CA LEU A 577 45.12 12.93 18.52
C LEU A 577 44.37 11.65 18.22
N THR A 578 45.05 10.63 17.71
CA THR A 578 44.44 9.30 17.46
C THR A 578 44.09 8.62 18.79
N CYS A 579 44.96 8.70 19.80
CA CYS A 579 44.67 8.23 21.15
C CYS A 579 43.45 8.95 21.74
N ASN A 580 43.39 10.29 21.63
CA ASN A 580 42.22 11.05 22.10
C ASN A 580 40.92 10.57 21.43
N THR A 581 40.93 10.36 20.12
CA THR A 581 39.76 9.82 19.41
C THR A 581 39.36 8.43 19.93
N TYR A 582 40.29 7.50 20.13
CA TYR A 582 39.96 6.19 20.68
C TYR A 582 39.45 6.26 22.13
N VAL A 583 39.96 7.19 22.94
CA VAL A 583 39.44 7.44 24.29
C VAL A 583 38.00 7.98 24.22
N THR A 584 37.72 8.95 23.35
CA THR A 584 36.35 9.46 23.14
C THR A 584 35.39 8.38 22.64
N LEU A 585 35.85 7.50 21.73
CA LEU A 585 35.07 6.35 21.25
C LEU A 585 34.77 5.37 22.39
N SER A 586 35.76 5.02 23.21
CA SER A 586 35.58 4.14 24.37
C SER A 586 34.54 4.69 25.36
N PHE A 587 34.60 5.99 25.69
CA PHE A 587 33.60 6.63 26.55
C PHE A 587 32.20 6.66 25.90
N THR A 588 32.11 6.95 24.61
CA THR A 588 30.84 6.93 23.87
C THR A 588 30.23 5.53 23.89
N CYS A 589 31.03 4.49 23.65
CA CYS A 589 30.58 3.11 23.70
C CYS A 589 30.10 2.72 25.10
N MET A 590 30.83 3.10 26.15
CA MET A 590 30.44 2.81 27.53
C MET A 590 29.12 3.49 27.92
N ALA A 591 28.96 4.78 27.60
CA ALA A 591 27.75 5.53 27.91
C ALA A 591 26.51 4.98 27.16
N MET A 592 26.67 4.67 25.88
CA MET A 592 25.63 4.02 25.07
C MET A 592 25.31 2.62 25.59
N PHE A 593 26.32 1.83 25.95
CA PHE A 593 26.13 0.46 26.45
C PHE A 593 25.28 0.45 27.72
N ILE A 594 25.56 1.35 28.66
CA ILE A 594 24.74 1.51 29.88
C ILE A 594 23.29 1.85 29.52
N THR A 595 23.08 2.81 28.61
CA THR A 595 21.73 3.21 28.17
C THR A 595 20.97 2.04 27.55
N TYR A 596 21.62 1.26 26.67
CA TYR A 596 20.99 0.13 25.98
C TYR A 596 20.76 -1.09 26.87
N ILE A 597 21.54 -1.28 27.94
CA ILE A 597 21.23 -2.28 28.97
C ILE A 597 19.92 -1.93 29.68
N TYR A 598 19.73 -0.66 30.06
CA TYR A 598 18.48 -0.23 30.72
C TYR A 598 17.27 -0.40 29.79
N ASN A 599 17.42 -0.06 28.51
CA ASN A 599 16.40 -0.29 27.49
C ASN A 599 16.01 -1.76 27.40
N LEU A 600 16.99 -2.64 27.18
CA LEU A 600 16.76 -4.08 27.06
C LEU A 600 16.10 -4.64 28.33
N TYR A 601 16.54 -4.17 29.50
CA TYR A 601 15.96 -4.57 30.77
C TYR A 601 14.49 -4.12 30.90
N GLY A 602 14.15 -2.89 30.50
CA GLY A 602 12.78 -2.39 30.51
C GLY A 602 11.87 -3.08 29.49
N ASP A 603 12.40 -3.43 28.31
CA ASP A 603 11.65 -4.19 27.30
C ASP A 603 11.35 -5.63 27.76
N ILE A 604 12.22 -6.22 28.60
CA ILE A 604 11.99 -7.54 29.21
C ILE A 604 11.09 -7.45 30.45
N TYR A 605 11.24 -6.39 31.26
CA TYR A 605 10.53 -6.20 32.53
C TYR A 605 9.78 -4.87 32.52
N SER A 606 8.45 -4.91 32.35
CA SER A 606 7.60 -3.73 32.16
C SER A 606 7.42 -2.80 33.38
N HIS A 607 8.08 -3.08 34.51
CA HIS A 607 7.91 -2.34 35.77
C HIS A 607 9.12 -1.49 36.17
N VAL A 608 10.00 -1.16 35.22
CA VAL A 608 11.22 -0.41 35.51
C VAL A 608 10.94 1.09 35.43
N SER A 609 11.09 1.79 36.55
CA SER A 609 11.12 3.24 36.61
C SER A 609 12.53 3.71 36.97
N ILE A 610 13.08 4.66 36.20
CA ILE A 610 14.41 5.23 36.44
C ILE A 610 14.24 6.56 37.18
N ASN A 611 15.08 6.81 38.20
CA ASN A 611 15.14 8.10 38.89
C ASN A 611 15.39 9.22 37.87
N ASN A 612 14.52 10.23 37.84
CA ASN A 612 14.53 11.30 36.84
C ASN A 612 15.88 12.06 36.80
N ASN A 613 16.54 12.27 37.94
CA ASN A 613 17.84 12.95 37.99
C ASN A 613 18.96 12.10 37.36
N TRP A 614 18.97 10.80 37.65
CA TRP A 614 19.93 9.87 37.05
C TRP A 614 19.72 9.76 35.54
N CYS A 615 18.45 9.78 35.12
CA CYS A 615 18.05 9.75 33.73
C CYS A 615 18.60 10.95 32.94
N GLN A 616 18.42 12.16 33.48
CA GLN A 616 18.94 13.39 32.89
C GLN A 616 20.48 13.41 32.82
N LEU A 617 21.15 12.96 33.88
CA LEU A 617 22.61 12.88 33.93
C LEU A 617 23.16 11.90 32.88
N LEU A 618 22.54 10.72 32.74
CA LEU A 618 22.94 9.70 31.78
C LEU A 618 22.77 10.21 30.34
N ALA A 619 21.62 10.79 30.01
CA ALA A 619 21.35 11.36 28.69
C ALA A 619 22.30 12.52 28.36
N TYR A 620 22.58 13.39 29.33
CA TYR A 620 23.58 14.44 29.21
C TYR A 620 24.96 13.87 28.89
N PHE A 621 25.42 12.89 29.67
CA PHE A 621 26.75 12.29 29.49
C PHE A 621 26.91 11.63 28.12
N VAL A 622 25.90 10.91 27.63
CA VAL A 622 25.93 10.33 26.27
C VAL A 622 26.10 11.41 25.21
N ASN A 623 25.35 12.52 25.31
CA ASN A 623 25.47 13.63 24.36
C ASN A 623 26.82 14.35 24.44
N VAL A 624 27.40 14.49 25.64
CA VAL A 624 28.77 15.01 25.82
C VAL A 624 29.79 14.09 25.12
N CYS A 625 29.68 12.77 25.27
CA CYS A 625 30.58 11.82 24.60
C CYS A 625 30.49 11.92 23.07
N PHE A 626 29.28 12.01 22.50
CA PHE A 626 29.12 12.23 21.07
C PHE A 626 29.70 13.58 20.63
N CYS A 627 29.45 14.66 21.38
CA CYS A 627 30.05 15.96 21.10
C CYS A 627 31.58 15.87 21.09
N ALA A 628 32.18 15.23 22.10
CA ALA A 628 33.62 15.04 22.18
C ALA A 628 34.18 14.24 21.00
N LEU A 629 33.46 13.21 20.53
CA LEU A 629 33.84 12.42 19.37
C LEU A 629 33.92 13.28 18.09
N TYR A 630 32.87 14.06 17.79
CA TYR A 630 32.85 14.93 16.60
C TYR A 630 33.91 16.03 16.67
N TYR A 631 34.11 16.63 17.85
CA TYR A 631 35.13 17.65 18.03
C TYR A 631 36.56 17.08 17.98
N SER A 632 36.78 15.82 18.36
CA SER A 632 38.07 15.15 18.10
C SER A 632 38.35 15.06 16.59
N CYS A 633 37.35 14.79 15.76
CA CYS A 633 37.50 14.85 14.29
C CYS A 633 37.81 16.27 13.77
N VAL A 634 37.26 17.30 14.40
CA VAL A 634 37.61 18.71 14.11
C VAL A 634 39.08 18.96 14.46
N LEU A 635 39.58 18.47 15.60
CA LEU A 635 41.00 18.59 15.97
C LEU A 635 41.93 17.91 14.96
N HIS A 636 41.56 16.72 14.46
CA HIS A 636 42.30 16.06 13.36
C HIS A 636 42.35 16.94 12.10
N SER A 637 41.26 17.63 11.79
CA SER A 637 41.18 18.53 10.64
C SER A 637 42.04 19.79 10.83
N ILE A 638 41.98 20.40 12.02
CA ILE A 638 42.83 21.55 12.40
C ILE A 638 44.31 21.17 12.36
N PHE A 639 44.68 20.00 12.86
CA PHE A 639 46.06 19.51 12.78
C PHE A 639 46.58 19.45 11.34
N ARG A 640 45.74 18.98 10.41
CA ARG A 640 46.10 18.95 8.98
C ARG A 640 46.21 20.35 8.39
N LEU A 641 45.28 21.24 8.74
CA LEU A 641 45.33 22.64 8.32
C LEU A 641 46.65 23.31 8.75
N VAL A 642 47.01 23.17 10.02
CA VAL A 642 48.24 23.74 10.59
C VAL A 642 49.48 23.16 9.92
N ARG A 643 49.50 21.85 9.68
CA ARG A 643 50.65 21.17 9.07
C ARG A 643 50.88 21.54 7.61
N VAL A 644 49.81 21.66 6.81
CA VAL A 644 49.91 21.88 5.36
C VAL A 644 50.02 23.38 5.03
N VAL A 645 49.14 24.20 5.61
CA VAL A 645 49.03 25.63 5.28
C VAL A 645 49.97 26.46 6.14
N PHE A 646 49.93 26.26 7.46
CA PHE A 646 50.69 27.06 8.42
C PHE A 646 52.05 26.41 8.76
N TYR A 647 52.70 25.80 7.77
CA TYR A 647 53.92 25.02 8.00
C TYR A 647 55.08 25.84 8.59
N LYS A 648 55.06 27.17 8.42
CA LYS A 648 56.08 28.10 8.93
C LYS A 648 55.92 28.44 10.42
N LEU A 649 54.72 28.29 10.99
CA LEU A 649 54.43 28.66 12.38
C LEU A 649 54.73 27.48 13.32
N LYS A 650 56.00 27.37 13.75
CA LYS A 650 56.48 26.27 14.62
C LYS A 650 55.69 26.16 15.94
N ILE A 651 55.20 27.28 16.49
CA ILE A 651 54.43 27.31 17.75
C ILE A 651 53.14 26.48 17.61
N LEU A 652 52.42 26.63 16.49
CA LEU A 652 51.17 25.91 16.23
C LEU A 652 51.40 24.41 15.98
N GLN A 653 52.62 24.00 15.65
CA GLN A 653 53.01 22.60 15.48
C GLN A 653 53.59 21.99 16.76
N SER A 654 53.60 22.73 17.87
CA SER A 654 54.10 22.21 19.13
C SER A 654 53.12 21.18 19.71
N THR A 655 53.66 20.19 20.43
CA THR A 655 52.88 19.17 21.12
C THR A 655 52.04 19.79 22.25
N HIS A 656 52.58 20.81 22.91
CA HIS A 656 51.90 21.56 23.97
C HIS A 656 50.63 22.25 23.46
N PHE A 657 50.68 22.85 22.27
CA PHE A 657 49.50 23.46 21.66
C PHE A 657 48.35 22.45 21.54
N PHE A 658 48.59 21.28 20.93
CA PHE A 658 47.54 20.27 20.76
C PHE A 658 47.07 19.64 22.07
N LEU A 659 47.93 19.54 23.09
CA LEU A 659 47.54 19.06 24.41
C LEU A 659 46.55 20.03 25.07
N ILE A 660 46.81 21.34 24.98
CA ILE A 660 45.88 22.38 25.42
C ILE A 660 44.58 22.31 24.61
N THR A 661 44.64 22.14 23.28
CA THR A 661 43.43 22.07 22.46
C THR A 661 42.57 20.83 22.75
N ILE A 662 43.18 19.69 23.13
CA ILE A 662 42.45 18.51 23.61
C ILE A 662 41.70 18.84 24.90
N VAL A 663 42.34 19.50 25.87
CA VAL A 663 41.67 19.91 27.12
C VAL A 663 40.50 20.86 26.83
N ILE A 664 40.71 21.85 25.95
CA ILE A 664 39.65 22.78 25.52
C ILE A 664 38.51 22.03 24.83
N GLN A 665 38.80 21.03 23.99
CA GLN A 665 37.78 20.23 23.30
C GLN A 665 36.88 19.48 24.29
N TRP A 666 37.46 18.88 25.33
CA TRP A 666 36.67 18.22 26.38
C TRP A 666 35.82 19.22 27.16
N LEU A 667 36.41 20.32 27.63
CA LEU A 667 35.68 21.37 28.35
C LEU A 667 34.52 21.94 27.51
N SER A 668 34.78 22.22 26.23
CA SER A 668 33.76 22.71 25.30
C SER A 668 32.62 21.70 25.13
N SER A 669 32.92 20.40 25.08
CA SER A 669 31.90 19.36 24.94
C SER A 669 30.96 19.30 26.15
N PHE A 670 31.47 19.51 27.36
CA PHE A 670 30.64 19.62 28.56
C PHE A 670 29.80 20.91 28.58
N ILE A 671 30.43 22.05 28.29
CA ILE A 671 29.79 23.37 28.36
C ILE A 671 28.69 23.52 27.30
N LEU A 672 28.94 23.12 26.06
CA LEU A 672 27.98 23.31 24.97
C LEU A 672 26.70 22.49 25.15
N ILE A 673 26.81 21.27 25.69
CA ILE A 673 25.65 20.40 25.96
C ILE A 673 24.92 20.79 27.24
N LEU A 674 25.57 21.56 28.13
CA LEU A 674 24.99 21.98 29.41
C LEU A 674 23.67 22.75 29.24
N CYS A 675 23.52 23.49 28.14
CA CYS A 675 22.28 24.22 27.85
C CYS A 675 21.04 23.31 27.79
N ASN A 676 21.14 22.12 27.20
CA ASN A 676 20.02 21.16 27.13
C ASN A 676 19.68 20.58 28.50
N LEU A 677 20.68 20.40 29.36
CA LEU A 677 20.47 19.95 30.75
C LEU A 677 19.76 21.03 31.57
N LEU A 678 20.23 22.28 31.49
CA LEU A 678 19.64 23.43 32.19
C LEU A 678 18.19 23.70 31.74
N ASN A 679 17.90 23.50 30.46
CA ASN A 679 16.57 23.64 29.88
C ASN A 679 15.63 22.45 30.17
N LYS A 680 16.10 21.41 30.88
CA LYS A 680 15.37 20.17 31.17
C LYS A 680 14.87 19.47 29.89
N ASP A 681 15.66 19.51 28.82
CA ASP A 681 15.28 18.89 27.54
C ASP A 681 15.41 17.35 27.58
N TYR A 682 16.07 16.80 28.60
CA TYR A 682 16.20 15.35 28.83
C TYR A 682 15.06 14.81 29.70
N GLU A 683 14.37 13.79 29.19
CA GLU A 683 13.27 13.14 29.90
C GLU A 683 13.33 11.62 29.79
N TYR A 684 12.64 10.96 30.72
CA TYR A 684 12.44 9.52 30.68
C TYR A 684 11.27 9.20 29.76
N LEU A 685 11.51 8.37 28.75
CA LEU A 685 10.52 7.94 27.79
C LEU A 685 9.98 6.57 28.19
N PRO A 686 8.76 6.48 28.77
CA PRO A 686 8.28 5.25 29.39
C PRO A 686 8.01 4.12 28.38
N PHE A 687 7.68 4.46 27.14
CA PHE A 687 7.39 3.46 26.09
C PHE A 687 8.64 2.89 25.40
N GLN A 688 9.80 3.51 25.60
CA GLN A 688 11.08 3.04 25.08
C GLN A 688 12.08 2.71 26.20
N TYR A 689 11.65 2.80 27.46
CA TYR A 689 12.44 2.62 28.68
C TYR A 689 13.81 3.32 28.63
N ARG A 690 13.86 4.53 28.04
CA ARG A 690 15.10 5.26 27.75
C ARG A 690 15.08 6.68 28.28
N CYS A 691 16.24 7.14 28.70
CA CYS A 691 16.54 8.55 28.95
C CYS A 691 17.09 9.23 27.70
N TRP A 692 16.32 10.11 27.08
CA TRP A 692 16.73 10.82 25.87
C TRP A 692 16.00 12.16 25.71
N ILE A 693 16.31 12.90 24.65
CA ILE A 693 15.50 14.05 24.21
C ILE A 693 14.34 13.49 23.38
N SER A 694 13.09 13.80 23.76
CA SER A 694 11.93 13.40 22.95
C SER A 694 11.97 14.03 21.55
N PHE A 695 11.53 13.29 20.53
CA PHE A 695 11.34 13.87 19.19
C PHE A 695 10.26 14.96 19.19
N GLU A 696 9.36 14.95 20.18
CA GLU A 696 8.36 16.00 20.39
C GLU A 696 9.01 17.31 20.89
N ASN A 697 10.15 17.22 21.61
CA ASN A 697 10.93 18.38 22.00
C ASN A 697 11.86 18.84 20.84
N ILE A 698 11.23 19.39 19.80
CA ILE A 698 11.92 19.87 18.58
C ILE A 698 13.04 20.86 18.93
N ARG A 699 12.84 21.73 19.92
CA ARG A 699 13.83 22.73 20.35
C ARG A 699 15.10 22.06 20.86
N GLY A 700 14.99 21.20 21.87
CA GLY A 700 16.14 20.51 22.46
C GLY A 700 16.88 19.65 21.44
N LEU A 701 16.13 18.97 20.57
CA LEU A 701 16.70 18.11 19.54
C LEU A 701 17.41 18.90 18.43
N LEU A 702 16.87 20.07 18.02
CA LEU A 702 17.53 20.95 17.07
C LEU A 702 18.83 21.53 17.64
N ILE A 703 18.83 21.97 18.90
CA ILE A 703 20.04 22.47 19.58
C ILE A 703 21.10 21.37 19.66
N ALA A 704 20.72 20.16 20.11
CA ALA A 704 21.63 19.01 20.16
C ALA A 704 22.19 18.67 18.78
N THR A 705 21.34 18.61 17.75
CA THR A 705 21.74 18.27 16.38
C THR A 705 22.66 19.34 15.78
N LEU A 706 22.39 20.63 16.05
CA LEU A 706 23.22 21.72 15.57
C LEU A 706 24.62 21.65 16.18
N ILE A 707 24.70 21.52 17.51
CA ILE A 707 25.97 21.52 18.27
C ILE A 707 26.77 20.25 18.01
N ILE A 708 26.15 19.07 18.14
CA ILE A 708 26.86 17.78 18.08
C ILE A 708 27.22 17.41 16.65
N TYR A 709 26.34 17.71 15.67
CA TYR A 709 26.45 17.16 14.32
C TYR A 709 26.76 18.23 13.27
N ILE A 710 25.88 19.23 13.10
CA ILE A 710 25.97 20.16 11.96
C ILE A 710 27.21 21.06 12.06
N CYS A 711 27.43 21.72 13.20
CA CYS A 711 28.56 22.63 13.41
C CYS A 711 29.94 21.98 13.19
N PRO A 712 30.27 20.84 13.84
CA PRO A 712 31.57 20.20 13.62
C PRO A 712 31.74 19.70 12.19
N LEU A 713 30.67 19.19 11.56
CA LEU A 713 30.72 18.69 10.19
C LEU A 713 30.95 19.80 9.17
N LEU A 714 30.28 20.94 9.32
CA LEU A 714 30.53 22.14 8.51
C LEU A 714 31.96 22.65 8.72
N THR A 715 32.44 22.68 9.96
CA THR A 715 33.82 23.11 10.27
C THR A 715 34.84 22.22 9.57
N ILE A 716 34.67 20.89 9.64
CA ILE A 716 35.52 19.92 8.95
C ILE A 716 35.48 20.15 7.42
N LEU A 717 34.28 20.31 6.86
CA LEU A 717 34.09 20.53 5.42
C LEU A 717 34.79 21.82 4.95
N ILE A 718 34.63 22.92 5.67
CA ILE A 718 35.27 24.21 5.36
C ILE A 718 36.79 24.07 5.39
N ILE A 719 37.35 23.43 6.43
CA ILE A 719 38.80 23.19 6.53
C ILE A 719 39.30 22.37 5.34
N TYR A 720 38.60 21.31 4.94
CA TYR A 720 39.04 20.47 3.83
C TYR A 720 38.86 21.14 2.47
N ILE A 721 37.79 21.90 2.24
CA ILE A 721 37.63 22.71 1.03
C ILE A 721 38.79 23.70 0.91
N TYR A 722 39.12 24.40 1.99
CA TYR A 722 40.24 25.33 2.02
C TYR A 722 41.59 24.63 1.76
N LEU A 723 41.83 23.45 2.34
CA LEU A 723 43.01 22.62 2.06
C LEU A 723 43.11 22.22 0.59
N VAL A 724 42.01 21.75 -0.02
CA VAL A 724 41.97 21.40 -1.45
C VAL A 724 42.31 22.61 -2.30
N GLN A 725 41.71 23.77 -2.02
CA GLN A 725 41.95 25.00 -2.76
C GLN A 725 43.41 25.46 -2.63
N HIS A 726 43.98 25.39 -1.43
CA HIS A 726 45.38 25.75 -1.19
C HIS A 726 46.36 24.84 -1.94
N ILE A 727 46.13 23.51 -1.89
CA ILE A 727 46.95 22.53 -2.61
C ILE A 727 46.87 22.75 -4.13
N ARG A 728 45.68 23.09 -4.66
CA ARG A 728 45.49 23.36 -6.10
C ARG A 728 46.17 24.66 -6.56
N ARG A 729 46.18 25.71 -5.72
CA ARG A 729 46.77 27.01 -6.05
C ARG A 729 48.29 27.06 -5.94
N THR A 730 48.91 26.15 -5.18
CA THR A 730 50.37 26.16 -5.00
C THR A 730 51.08 25.65 -6.26
N PRO A 731 51.90 26.47 -6.95
CA PRO A 731 52.50 26.11 -8.24
C PRO A 731 53.47 24.92 -8.14
N ARG A 732 53.50 24.08 -9.18
CA ARG A 732 54.23 22.80 -9.30
C ARG A 732 55.77 22.90 -9.19
N ILE A 733 56.33 24.10 -9.00
CA ILE A 733 57.77 24.40 -9.15
C ILE A 733 58.63 23.91 -7.95
N LEU A 734 58.03 23.53 -6.81
CA LEU A 734 58.75 22.81 -5.74
C LEU A 734 58.70 21.29 -5.94
N GLN A 735 59.46 20.75 -6.91
CA GLN A 735 59.53 19.32 -7.24
C GLN A 735 59.90 18.41 -6.05
N ARG A 736 60.67 18.88 -5.05
CA ARG A 736 60.94 18.11 -3.81
C ARG A 736 59.69 17.88 -2.93
N ARG A 737 58.61 18.66 -3.10
CA ARG A 737 57.35 18.52 -2.34
C ARG A 737 56.33 17.59 -3.01
N GLN A 738 56.54 17.14 -4.26
CA GLN A 738 55.58 16.26 -4.95
C GLN A 738 55.35 14.91 -4.22
N LYS A 739 56.41 14.25 -3.71
CA LYS A 739 56.28 13.03 -2.89
C LYS A 739 55.62 13.23 -1.52
N ALA A 740 55.64 14.44 -0.98
CA ALA A 740 54.91 14.77 0.25
C ALA A 740 53.44 15.05 -0.07
N ASN A 741 53.19 15.80 -1.14
CA ASN A 741 51.84 16.13 -1.63
C ASN A 741 51.07 14.90 -2.12
N GLU A 742 51.71 13.91 -2.74
CA GLU A 742 51.04 12.65 -3.12
C GLU A 742 50.60 11.85 -1.89
N ARG A 743 51.45 11.78 -0.85
CA ARG A 743 51.08 11.17 0.43
C ARG A 743 49.94 11.92 1.09
N ASP A 744 49.95 13.25 1.05
CA ASP A 744 48.88 14.08 1.60
C ASP A 744 47.57 13.98 0.78
N LEU A 745 47.63 13.74 -0.53
CA LEU A 745 46.47 13.46 -1.39
C LEU A 745 45.81 12.11 -1.09
N ILE A 746 46.63 11.07 -0.84
CA ILE A 746 46.14 9.77 -0.37
C ILE A 746 45.46 9.92 1.00
N ILE A 747 46.06 10.72 1.87
CA ILE A 747 45.50 11.03 3.19
C ILE A 747 44.17 11.82 3.06
N MET A 748 44.07 12.76 2.12
CA MET A 748 42.83 13.50 1.85
C MET A 748 41.68 12.57 1.40
N LYS A 749 41.95 11.62 0.49
CA LYS A 749 40.95 10.62 0.08
C LYS A 749 40.44 9.80 1.27
N ARG A 750 41.35 9.39 2.16
CA ARG A 750 41.02 8.65 3.38
C ARG A 750 40.15 9.47 4.35
N ILE A 751 40.36 10.78 4.43
CA ILE A 751 39.56 11.63 5.31
C ILE A 751 38.19 11.94 4.72
N ILE A 752 38.05 12.05 3.39
CA ILE A 752 36.72 12.12 2.77
C ILE A 752 35.88 10.89 3.15
N ILE A 753 36.49 9.70 3.17
CA ILE A 753 35.82 8.47 3.65
C ILE A 753 35.39 8.63 5.11
N LEU A 754 36.25 9.16 5.98
CA LEU A 754 35.90 9.43 7.37
C LEU A 754 34.72 10.42 7.50
N VAL A 755 34.74 11.52 6.73
CA VAL A 755 33.66 12.51 6.73
C VAL A 755 32.35 11.88 6.26
N LEU A 756 32.38 11.04 5.22
CA LEU A 756 31.19 10.31 4.76
C LEU A 756 30.63 9.36 5.82
N ILE A 757 31.50 8.69 6.59
CA ILE A 757 31.08 7.85 7.73
C ILE A 757 30.44 8.70 8.82
N MET A 758 31.05 9.86 9.15
CA MET A 758 30.46 10.78 10.14
C MET A 758 29.11 11.32 9.67
N ILE A 759 28.95 11.64 8.37
CA ILE A 759 27.65 12.00 7.79
C ILE A 759 26.65 10.87 8.01
N GLY A 760 27.04 9.62 7.73
CA GLY A 760 26.20 8.44 7.90
C GLY A 760 25.72 8.18 9.33
N ILE A 761 26.51 8.52 10.35
CA ILE A 761 26.14 8.38 11.77
C ILE A 761 24.93 9.26 12.11
N GLY A 762 24.94 10.53 11.69
CA GLY A 762 23.89 11.49 12.06
C GLY A 762 22.67 11.49 11.14
N LEU A 763 22.80 10.99 9.91
CA LEU A 763 21.77 11.12 8.88
C LEU A 763 20.40 10.54 9.30
N PRO A 764 20.29 9.33 9.90
CA PRO A 764 18.98 8.81 10.30
C PRO A 764 18.28 9.65 11.37
N THR A 765 19.03 10.24 12.30
CA THR A 765 18.46 11.15 13.31
C THR A 765 17.83 12.37 12.64
N VAL A 766 18.56 12.99 11.72
CA VAL A 766 18.10 14.17 10.97
C VAL A 766 16.91 13.82 10.10
N SER A 767 16.95 12.68 9.39
CA SER A 767 15.86 12.22 8.53
C SER A 767 14.58 11.94 9.32
N ILE A 768 14.67 11.28 10.47
CA ILE A 768 13.50 11.01 11.33
C ILE A 768 12.92 12.32 11.86
N LEU A 769 13.77 13.27 12.27
CA LEU A 769 13.33 14.60 12.70
C LEU A 769 12.58 15.34 11.58
N PHE A 770 13.10 15.33 10.35
CA PHE A 770 12.42 15.94 9.20
C PHE A 770 11.08 15.26 8.90
N ILE A 771 11.03 13.92 8.93
CA ILE A 771 9.78 13.16 8.75
C ILE A 771 8.76 13.57 9.82
N TYR A 772 9.19 13.66 11.08
CA TYR A 772 8.33 14.08 12.18
C TYR A 772 7.80 15.51 12.00
N ILE A 773 8.67 16.47 11.66
CA ILE A 773 8.27 17.87 11.40
C ILE A 773 7.25 17.97 10.25
N ILE A 774 7.40 17.17 9.19
CA ILE A 774 6.52 17.22 8.01
C ILE A 774 5.19 16.50 8.25
N THR A 775 5.22 15.34 8.89
CA THR A 775 4.06 14.44 8.98
C THR A 775 3.32 14.50 10.32
N ASN A 776 3.94 15.12 11.33
CA ASN A 776 3.53 15.05 12.74
C ASN A 776 3.32 13.60 13.23
N TYR A 777 4.04 12.65 12.61
CA TYR A 777 3.95 11.21 12.90
C TYR A 777 5.33 10.67 13.26
N LEU A 778 5.45 10.10 14.46
CA LEU A 778 6.67 9.45 14.93
C LEU A 778 6.58 7.94 14.70
N ILE A 779 7.53 7.41 13.94
CA ILE A 779 7.65 5.96 13.74
C ILE A 779 8.00 5.31 15.09
N THR A 780 7.23 4.31 15.52
CA THR A 780 7.42 3.63 16.82
C THR A 780 8.84 3.05 17.01
N MET A 781 9.52 2.69 15.91
CA MET A 781 10.89 2.15 15.91
C MET A 781 11.99 3.21 15.73
N ALA A 782 11.65 4.50 15.72
CA ALA A 782 12.59 5.60 15.45
C ALA A 782 13.84 5.55 16.33
N TYR A 783 13.68 5.39 17.65
CA TYR A 783 14.80 5.37 18.60
C TYR A 783 15.71 4.16 18.45
N HIS A 784 15.17 2.98 18.11
CA HIS A 784 15.99 1.78 17.87
C HIS A 784 16.75 1.88 16.55
N VAL A 785 16.12 2.43 15.50
CA VAL A 785 16.79 2.68 14.20
C VAL A 785 17.90 3.71 14.34
N GLN A 786 17.65 4.82 15.06
CA GLN A 786 18.67 5.81 15.41
C GLN A 786 19.83 5.14 16.16
N GLY A 787 19.51 4.32 17.14
CA GLY A 787 20.44 3.51 17.90
C GLY A 787 21.39 2.65 17.09
N LEU A 788 20.79 1.84 16.23
CA LEU A 788 21.51 0.93 15.35
C LEU A 788 22.44 1.70 14.40
N SER A 789 21.95 2.81 13.85
CA SER A 789 22.78 3.68 13.01
C SER A 789 23.97 4.24 13.77
N MET A 790 23.76 4.73 15.00
CA MET A 790 24.84 5.25 15.84
C MET A 790 25.85 4.15 16.20
N SER A 791 25.40 2.95 16.59
CA SER A 791 26.31 1.87 16.99
C SER A 791 27.13 1.33 15.82
N VAL A 792 26.49 1.09 14.67
CA VAL A 792 27.17 0.65 13.43
C VAL A 792 28.12 1.74 12.94
N GLY A 793 27.71 3.00 13.01
CA GLY A 793 28.52 4.13 12.59
C GLY A 793 29.75 4.34 13.49
N VAL A 794 29.62 4.19 14.81
CA VAL A 794 30.74 4.24 15.76
C VAL A 794 31.69 3.05 15.57
N PHE A 795 31.16 1.86 15.31
CA PHE A 795 31.96 0.66 14.97
C PHE A 795 32.77 0.84 13.68
N THR A 796 32.10 1.30 12.61
CA THR A 796 32.76 1.57 11.33
C THR A 796 33.80 2.68 11.45
N ALA A 797 33.52 3.74 12.21
CA ALA A 797 34.48 4.79 12.50
C ALA A 797 35.73 4.24 13.20
N ALA A 798 35.59 3.41 14.24
CA ALA A 798 36.73 2.82 14.96
C ALA A 798 37.63 1.98 14.02
N ILE A 799 37.03 1.16 13.16
CA ILE A 799 37.78 0.36 12.17
C ILE A 799 38.45 1.27 11.13
N CYS A 800 37.71 2.23 10.58
CA CYS A 800 38.23 3.13 9.57
C CYS A 800 39.38 4.00 10.12
N PHE A 801 39.32 4.48 11.35
CA PHE A 801 40.44 5.20 11.98
C PHE A 801 41.71 4.35 12.05
N ALA A 802 41.59 3.05 12.31
CA ALA A 802 42.73 2.13 12.33
C ALA A 802 43.39 2.01 10.94
N PHE A 803 42.58 1.91 9.88
CA PHE A 803 43.08 1.81 8.50
C PHE A 803 43.52 3.15 7.92
N ILE A 804 42.90 4.25 8.30
CA ILE A 804 43.23 5.58 7.76
C ILE A 804 44.59 6.04 8.30
N THR A 805 44.88 5.74 9.57
CA THR A 805 46.09 6.19 10.26
C THR A 805 47.31 5.39 9.79
N PRO A 806 48.23 5.98 9.00
CA PRO A 806 49.33 5.25 8.36
C PRO A 806 50.29 4.62 9.38
N GLN A 807 50.49 5.26 10.54
CA GLN A 807 51.35 4.76 11.62
C GLN A 807 50.80 3.45 12.23
N ILE A 808 49.47 3.32 12.31
CA ILE A 808 48.82 2.10 12.78
C ILE A 808 48.91 1.01 11.71
N GLN A 809 48.70 1.36 10.43
CA GLN A 809 48.91 0.43 9.32
C GLN A 809 50.35 -0.12 9.30
N GLU A 810 51.34 0.72 9.60
CA GLU A 810 52.73 0.30 9.62
C GLU A 810 52.97 -0.79 10.67
N ILE A 811 52.40 -0.67 11.87
CA ILE A 811 52.44 -1.73 12.90
C ILE A 811 51.88 -3.05 12.34
N PHE A 812 50.72 -3.00 11.67
CA PHE A 812 50.09 -4.19 11.11
C PHE A 812 50.98 -4.86 10.05
N THR A 813 51.60 -4.07 9.18
CA THR A 813 52.49 -4.58 8.13
C THR A 813 53.85 -5.07 8.64
N GLN A 814 54.43 -4.44 9.67
CA GLN A 814 55.70 -4.87 10.27
C GLN A 814 55.56 -6.22 10.98
N LYS A 815 54.44 -6.47 11.66
CA LYS A 815 54.14 -7.78 12.25
C LYS A 815 53.99 -8.88 11.21
N GLN A 816 53.36 -8.60 10.07
CA GLN A 816 53.29 -9.54 8.96
C GLN A 816 54.68 -9.93 8.45
N ARG A 817 55.60 -8.97 8.30
CA ARG A 817 56.98 -9.27 7.88
C ARG A 817 57.73 -10.15 8.88
N GLN A 818 57.56 -9.92 10.19
CA GLN A 818 58.19 -10.75 11.23
C GLN A 818 57.61 -12.18 11.30
N VAL A 819 56.30 -12.34 11.10
CA VAL A 819 55.66 -13.67 11.07
C VAL A 819 56.06 -14.45 9.82
N TYR A 820 56.12 -13.80 8.64
CA TYR A 820 56.60 -14.45 7.42
C TYR A 820 58.08 -14.85 7.51
N SER A 821 58.95 -14.02 8.12
CA SER A 821 60.35 -14.42 8.33
C SER A 821 60.51 -15.61 9.28
N LEU A 822 59.66 -15.73 10.31
CA LEU A 822 59.68 -16.87 11.24
C LEU A 822 59.14 -18.16 10.62
N VAL A 823 58.16 -18.08 9.73
CA VAL A 823 57.66 -19.26 8.97
C VAL A 823 58.70 -19.75 7.97
N VAL A 824 59.43 -18.84 7.30
CA VAL A 824 60.47 -19.21 6.32
C VAL A 824 61.72 -19.82 6.99
N ILE A 825 62.05 -19.41 8.23
CA ILE A 825 63.18 -19.98 8.99
C ILE A 825 62.86 -21.36 9.56
N ARG A 826 61.57 -21.72 9.74
CA ARG A 826 61.18 -23.06 10.25
C ARG A 826 61.00 -24.12 9.15
N THR A 827 61.16 -23.72 7.88
CA THR A 827 61.08 -24.60 6.69
C THR A 827 62.43 -24.79 5.99
N ARG A 828 63.54 -24.41 6.63
CA ARG A 828 64.89 -24.87 6.34
C ARG A 828 65.38 -25.67 7.53
#